data_AF-A0A8B5X8W6-F1
#
_entry.id   AF-A0A8B5X8W6-F1
#
_cell.length_a   1.000
_cell.length_b   1.000
_cell.length_c   1.000
_cell.angle_alpha   90.00
_cell.angle_beta   90.00
_cell.angle_gamma   90.00
#
_symmetry.space_group_name_H-M   'P 1'
#
loop_
_entity.id
_entity.type
_entity.pdbx_description
1 polymer ?
#
loop_
_entity_poly.entity_id
_entity_poly.type
_entity_poly.pdbx_seq_one_letter_code
_entity_poly.pdbx_strand_id
1 'polypeptide(L)'
;MPLVLRPVRPLIIALIAALFFSLVLIPAAPVSGHAYLDRSNPDAGDIVEEVPDEVRLWFTEPLEPDHSFIILYDATGTEIEAEESRIDPGDQFQMYQPLPDDLPNGTYTVQWRNISAADGHSQSGFFAFTIGSREDMTEPVAPSEDATTGNPGLLEPVSKWLSFIGITTAVGAVFAWLWAIRPAMLEHGQRVLPVARRRARGLALIGLGIAILGSILALSAQTIVVTLGFSVDDVIDTLFSTQYGLFWGLRMLQFGMLGVILFSGALWRQSRVRRTGWVALGIATLALLPFSMSSHAAAVSIGTTVAIVNDWFHLAATAVWIGGLIALMGAAILPTRNSEPEERRAIYADLIPRFSTLAIISVVILTVSGIYSSWLQVGSVTAMQETEYGRTLGLKLLLSVPLFVLGAVNLLVISPWMKRAATAGKHFSRTVAAEIALGAAVLGIVAVLVSMAPARDTLESQAERTNFRFEHMDLTTAVYISPGAVGQNNYTIDVIPDDGQLPEDTTVELRVERDGVLGGTRVIDLDRLPAGDRGRSIRFEANGTDLSVPGTWDMEVVIQRPGETDWRVDRSFSVPEIPAQDQVPGPPPRFEGFQAIGVPIGLALAVIFGIVGARHRFRTEPDRILGWLALMFLVFSVLTIWQTMVETTPTTQARNPILMTPQSVATGHEIYLEHCAVCHGPDGRGDGEAAGELSRPVADLGGPHVEIHTDGDLYWWIMEGIDPAMPGFESELSDEEAWHLVNYIRSLRDPVDD
;
A
#
# COMPACT_ATOMS: atom_id res chain seq x y z
N MET A 1 26.95 32.61 42.87
CA MET A 1 27.40 32.53 41.47
C MET A 1 26.24 31.98 40.64
N PRO A 2 25.59 32.77 39.76
CA PRO A 2 24.47 32.27 38.97
C PRO A 2 25.02 31.40 37.85
N LEU A 3 24.67 30.11 37.85
CA LEU A 3 25.02 29.17 36.78
C LEU A 3 24.14 29.45 35.56
N VAL A 4 24.74 30.16 34.61
CA VAL A 4 24.23 30.40 33.26
C VAL A 4 23.85 29.08 32.60
N LEU A 5 22.55 28.87 32.37
CA LEU A 5 22.03 27.77 31.56
C LEU A 5 22.41 28.01 30.10
N ARG A 6 23.35 27.22 29.57
CA ARG A 6 23.68 27.20 28.13
C ARG A 6 22.54 26.60 27.28
N PRO A 7 22.34 27.07 26.04
CA PRO A 7 21.24 26.70 25.15
C PRO A 7 21.53 25.36 24.46
N VAL A 8 21.45 24.25 25.19
CA VAL A 8 21.59 22.89 24.62
C VAL A 8 20.23 22.32 24.14
N ARG A 9 19.14 23.04 24.45
CA ARG A 9 17.76 22.66 24.11
C ARG A 9 17.43 22.71 22.60
N PRO A 10 17.80 23.76 21.84
CA PRO A 10 17.45 23.82 20.42
C PRO A 10 18.30 22.84 19.60
N LEU A 11 19.55 22.58 19.96
CA LEU A 11 20.45 21.73 19.17
C LEU A 11 20.06 20.24 19.18
N ILE A 12 19.61 19.69 20.32
CA ILE A 12 19.19 18.28 20.40
C ILE A 12 17.81 18.09 19.77
N ILE A 13 16.89 19.05 19.95
CA ILE A 13 15.61 19.05 19.25
C ILE A 13 15.84 19.20 17.75
N ALA A 14 16.78 20.06 17.33
CA ALA A 14 17.17 20.22 15.94
C ALA A 14 17.90 19.01 15.38
N LEU A 15 18.66 18.23 16.17
CA LEU A 15 19.30 16.98 15.72
C LEU A 15 18.30 15.83 15.61
N ILE A 16 17.33 15.72 16.53
CA ILE A 16 16.26 14.72 16.43
C ILE A 16 15.29 15.10 15.31
N ALA A 17 14.96 16.38 15.18
CA ALA A 17 14.18 16.90 14.07
C ALA A 17 14.96 16.76 12.76
N ALA A 18 16.26 17.06 12.70
CA ALA A 18 17.07 16.88 11.49
C ALA A 18 17.25 15.41 11.13
N LEU A 19 17.36 14.49 12.10
CA LEU A 19 17.40 13.06 11.84
C LEU A 19 16.03 12.54 11.38
N PHE A 20 14.95 13.00 11.99
CA PHE A 20 13.58 12.71 11.56
C PHE A 20 13.31 13.26 10.15
N PHE A 21 13.64 14.53 9.90
CA PHE A 21 13.53 15.16 8.58
C PHE A 21 14.46 14.51 7.56
N SER A 22 15.70 14.14 7.90
CA SER A 22 16.62 13.49 6.95
C SER A 22 16.20 12.07 6.58
N LEU A 23 15.50 11.36 7.46
CA LEU A 23 14.91 10.04 7.17
C LEU A 23 13.57 10.13 6.44
N VAL A 24 12.83 11.24 6.62
CA VAL A 24 11.57 11.55 5.92
C VAL A 24 11.80 12.17 4.53
N LEU A 25 12.97 12.80 4.32
CA LEU A 25 13.39 13.42 3.06
C LEU A 25 14.12 12.45 2.11
N ILE A 26 14.17 11.15 2.43
CA ILE A 26 14.50 10.16 1.39
C ILE A 26 13.28 10.15 0.46
N PRO A 27 13.40 10.60 -0.80
CA PRO A 27 12.27 10.59 -1.72
C PRO A 27 11.81 9.14 -1.85
N ALA A 28 10.61 8.86 -1.35
CA ALA A 28 9.90 7.66 -1.73
C ALA A 28 9.34 7.94 -3.12
N ALA A 29 9.89 7.26 -4.13
CA ALA A 29 9.28 7.27 -5.45
C ALA A 29 7.81 6.82 -5.33
N PRO A 30 6.91 7.32 -6.17
CA PRO A 30 5.54 6.85 -6.20
C PRO A 30 5.51 5.36 -6.56
N VAL A 31 5.13 4.50 -5.61
CA VAL A 31 5.01 3.05 -5.82
C VAL A 31 3.58 2.59 -5.55
N SER A 32 2.95 1.86 -6.47
CA SER A 32 1.62 1.25 -6.24
C SER A 32 1.64 0.23 -5.10
N GLY A 33 0.54 -0.46 -4.78
CA GLY A 33 0.54 -1.59 -3.83
C GLY A 33 0.68 -2.93 -4.55
N HIS A 34 1.68 -3.72 -4.16
CA HIS A 34 2.17 -5.00 -4.71
C HIS A 34 2.56 -4.96 -6.19
N ALA A 35 3.66 -5.65 -6.54
CA ALA A 35 4.15 -5.76 -7.90
C ALA A 35 3.30 -6.73 -8.73
N TYR A 36 2.10 -6.32 -9.13
CA TYR A 36 1.27 -7.06 -10.09
C TYR A 36 1.82 -6.91 -11.51
N LEU A 37 1.66 -7.95 -12.33
CA LEU A 37 1.97 -7.88 -13.75
C LEU A 37 0.95 -6.96 -14.43
N ASP A 38 1.43 -5.85 -14.98
CA ASP A 38 0.65 -4.87 -15.75
C ASP A 38 0.50 -5.33 -17.21
N ARG A 39 1.64 -5.63 -17.85
CA ARG A 39 1.70 -6.15 -19.24
C ARG A 39 2.95 -7.00 -19.48
N SER A 40 2.98 -7.71 -20.61
CA SER A 40 4.12 -8.52 -21.06
C SER A 40 4.41 -8.32 -22.55
N ASN A 41 5.60 -8.70 -22.98
CA ASN A 41 5.96 -8.84 -24.39
C ASN A 41 6.88 -10.06 -24.51
N PRO A 42 6.49 -11.13 -25.22
CA PRO A 42 5.20 -11.32 -25.90
C PRO A 42 3.99 -11.23 -24.94
N ASP A 43 2.83 -10.84 -25.46
CA ASP A 43 1.60 -10.82 -24.68
C ASP A 43 1.17 -12.26 -24.31
N ALA A 44 0.38 -12.37 -23.24
CA ALA A 44 -0.17 -13.65 -22.83
C ALA A 44 -1.08 -14.25 -23.93
N GLY A 45 -0.64 -15.38 -24.50
CA GLY A 45 -1.31 -16.10 -25.57
C GLY A 45 -0.77 -15.81 -26.97
N ASP A 46 0.25 -14.97 -27.10
CA ASP A 46 0.83 -14.58 -28.39
C ASP A 46 1.45 -15.74 -29.17
N ILE A 47 1.45 -15.61 -30.50
CA ILE A 47 2.18 -16.48 -31.43
C ILE A 47 3.17 -15.58 -32.18
N VAL A 48 4.46 -15.81 -31.98
CA VAL A 48 5.55 -15.04 -32.58
C VAL A 48 6.23 -15.86 -33.68
N GLU A 49 6.47 -15.26 -34.84
CA GLU A 49 6.99 -15.97 -36.02
C GLU A 49 8.47 -16.39 -35.87
N GLU A 50 9.24 -15.56 -35.17
CA GLU A 50 10.66 -15.79 -34.86
C GLU A 50 10.85 -15.81 -33.34
N VAL A 51 11.97 -16.39 -32.89
CA VAL A 51 12.34 -16.37 -31.47
C VAL A 51 12.54 -14.90 -31.07
N PRO A 52 11.78 -14.38 -30.08
CA PRO A 52 11.98 -13.01 -29.63
C PRO A 52 13.31 -12.92 -28.87
N ASP A 53 14.02 -11.79 -29.00
CA ASP A 53 15.30 -11.57 -28.33
C ASP A 53 15.19 -11.74 -26.79
N GLU A 54 14.02 -11.40 -26.24
CA GLU A 54 13.72 -11.47 -24.81
C GLU A 54 12.23 -11.62 -24.53
N VAL A 55 11.90 -12.08 -23.33
CA VAL A 55 10.58 -11.87 -22.70
C VAL A 55 10.69 -10.71 -21.73
N ARG A 56 9.81 -9.72 -21.84
CA ARG A 56 9.79 -8.52 -20.98
C ARG A 56 8.45 -8.38 -20.28
N LEU A 57 8.49 -8.04 -18.99
CA LEU A 57 7.35 -7.91 -18.09
C LEU A 57 7.38 -6.54 -17.40
N TRP A 58 6.22 -5.89 -17.30
CA TRP A 58 6.03 -4.62 -16.62
C TRP A 58 5.18 -4.82 -15.37
N PHE A 59 5.53 -4.12 -14.29
CA PHE A 59 4.88 -4.30 -13.01
C PHE A 59 4.37 -2.98 -12.42
N THR A 60 3.43 -3.11 -11.48
CA THR A 60 2.85 -1.97 -10.77
C THR A 60 3.77 -1.38 -9.69
N GLU A 61 4.89 -2.03 -9.36
CA GLU A 61 5.87 -1.58 -8.35
C GLU A 61 7.31 -1.83 -8.80
N PRO A 62 8.31 -1.11 -8.26
CA PRO A 62 9.70 -1.41 -8.48
C PRO A 62 10.08 -2.74 -7.81
N LEU A 63 10.94 -3.47 -8.48
CA LEU A 63 11.32 -4.83 -8.11
C LEU A 63 12.68 -4.89 -7.41
N GLU A 64 12.87 -5.83 -6.50
CA GLU A 64 14.21 -6.17 -5.97
C GLU A 64 15.01 -6.88 -7.08
N PRO A 65 16.15 -6.32 -7.54
CA PRO A 65 16.84 -6.77 -8.76
C PRO A 65 17.30 -8.22 -8.76
N ASP A 66 17.88 -8.68 -7.66
CA ASP A 66 18.52 -10.00 -7.58
C ASP A 66 17.54 -11.10 -7.11
N HIS A 67 16.26 -10.76 -6.90
CA HIS A 67 15.26 -11.67 -6.30
C HIS A 67 13.95 -11.75 -7.08
N SER A 68 13.85 -11.02 -8.18
CA SER A 68 12.75 -11.11 -9.12
C SER A 68 13.26 -11.82 -10.36
N PHE A 69 12.54 -12.84 -10.81
CA PHE A 69 13.00 -13.66 -11.92
C PHE A 69 11.89 -14.21 -12.82
N ILE A 70 12.31 -14.59 -14.02
CA ILE A 70 11.51 -15.28 -15.04
C ILE A 70 12.13 -16.67 -15.25
N ILE A 71 11.28 -17.68 -15.36
CA ILE A 71 11.64 -19.04 -15.75
C ILE A 71 10.81 -19.41 -16.96
N LEU A 72 11.48 -19.91 -18.00
CA LEU A 72 10.82 -20.38 -19.21
C LEU A 72 10.71 -21.91 -19.20
N TYR A 73 9.54 -22.42 -19.51
CA TYR A 73 9.29 -23.86 -19.68
C TYR A 73 8.87 -24.16 -21.11
N ASP A 74 9.26 -25.32 -21.62
CA ASP A 74 8.73 -25.85 -22.88
C ASP A 74 7.34 -26.50 -22.70
N ALA A 75 6.76 -26.93 -23.81
CA ALA A 75 5.46 -27.62 -23.87
C ALA A 75 5.40 -28.95 -23.09
N THR A 76 6.54 -29.51 -22.66
CA THR A 76 6.59 -30.72 -21.83
C THR A 76 6.65 -30.41 -20.34
N GLY A 77 6.75 -29.12 -19.97
CA GLY A 77 6.98 -28.66 -18.61
C GLY A 77 8.46 -28.76 -18.19
N THR A 78 9.38 -28.87 -19.15
CA THR A 78 10.83 -28.88 -18.88
C THR A 78 11.34 -27.44 -18.90
N GLU A 79 12.09 -27.05 -17.86
CA GLU A 79 12.74 -25.75 -17.77
C GLU A 79 13.79 -25.60 -18.88
N ILE A 80 13.77 -24.44 -19.54
CA ILE A 80 14.71 -24.08 -20.59
C ILE A 80 15.87 -23.34 -19.97
N GLU A 81 17.08 -23.79 -20.30
CA GLU A 81 18.31 -23.12 -19.89
C GLU A 81 18.46 -21.82 -20.71
N ALA A 82 18.08 -20.70 -20.11
CA ALA A 82 18.21 -19.35 -20.65
C ALA A 82 19.16 -18.50 -19.81
N GLU A 83 19.52 -17.31 -20.29
CA GLU A 83 20.22 -16.36 -19.44
C GLU A 83 19.34 -15.96 -18.23
N GLU A 84 19.99 -15.59 -17.12
CA GLU A 84 19.28 -15.09 -15.95
C GLU A 84 18.48 -13.84 -16.31
N SER A 85 17.24 -13.79 -15.84
CA SER A 85 16.39 -12.60 -15.91
C SER A 85 17.01 -11.42 -15.17
N ARG A 86 16.76 -10.21 -15.64
CA ARG A 86 17.33 -8.97 -15.11
C ARG A 86 16.25 -7.91 -14.98
N ILE A 87 16.40 -7.06 -13.96
CA ILE A 87 15.65 -5.81 -13.88
C ILE A 87 16.28 -4.77 -14.79
N ASP A 88 15.45 -3.98 -15.46
CA ASP A 88 15.94 -2.90 -16.32
C ASP A 88 16.66 -1.84 -15.47
N PRO A 89 17.95 -1.52 -15.75
CA PRO A 89 18.70 -0.55 -14.96
C PRO A 89 18.13 0.88 -15.10
N GLY A 90 17.39 1.17 -16.16
CA GLY A 90 16.70 2.44 -16.38
C GLY A 90 15.26 2.47 -15.85
N ASP A 91 14.66 1.31 -15.56
CA ASP A 91 13.29 1.21 -15.06
C ASP A 91 13.10 -0.01 -14.12
N GLN A 92 13.08 0.25 -12.82
CA GLN A 92 12.93 -0.79 -11.79
C GLN A 92 11.56 -1.50 -11.82
N PHE A 93 10.58 -1.00 -12.58
CA PHE A 93 9.27 -1.63 -12.76
C PHE A 93 9.28 -2.70 -13.86
N GLN A 94 10.41 -2.92 -14.52
CA GLN A 94 10.54 -3.85 -15.64
C GLN A 94 11.53 -4.96 -15.33
N MET A 95 11.13 -6.17 -15.72
CA MET A 95 12.00 -7.35 -15.72
C MET A 95 12.01 -7.94 -17.11
N TYR A 96 13.17 -8.39 -17.58
CA TYR A 96 13.28 -9.10 -18.84
C TYR A 96 14.18 -10.32 -18.71
N GLN A 97 14.01 -11.30 -19.60
CA GLN A 97 14.85 -12.47 -19.71
C GLN A 97 15.26 -12.66 -21.17
N PRO A 98 16.55 -12.56 -21.51
CA PRO A 98 17.04 -12.88 -22.85
C PRO A 98 16.76 -14.35 -23.18
N LEU A 99 16.30 -14.61 -24.40
CA LEU A 99 16.03 -15.97 -24.86
C LEU A 99 17.20 -16.53 -25.70
N PRO A 100 17.43 -17.85 -25.70
CA PRO A 100 18.35 -18.47 -26.64
C PRO A 100 17.87 -18.31 -28.09
N ASP A 101 18.76 -17.94 -29.01
CA ASP A 101 18.44 -17.76 -30.44
C ASP A 101 17.95 -19.06 -31.13
N ASP A 102 18.15 -20.23 -30.52
CA ASP A 102 17.91 -21.56 -31.11
C ASP A 102 16.72 -22.31 -30.49
N LEU A 103 15.77 -21.60 -29.87
CA LEU A 103 14.53 -22.21 -29.38
C LEU A 103 13.73 -22.84 -30.53
N PRO A 104 13.33 -24.13 -30.41
CA PRO A 104 12.45 -24.76 -31.38
C PRO A 104 11.09 -24.06 -31.51
N ASN A 105 10.35 -24.34 -32.58
CA ASN A 105 8.95 -23.97 -32.60
C ASN A 105 8.19 -24.77 -31.54
N GLY A 106 7.26 -24.13 -30.84
CA GLY A 106 6.52 -24.75 -29.75
C GLY A 106 5.85 -23.74 -28.83
N THR A 107 4.99 -24.22 -27.93
CA THR A 107 4.44 -23.40 -26.84
C THR A 107 5.40 -23.36 -25.66
N TYR A 108 5.60 -22.15 -25.15
CA TYR A 108 6.46 -21.83 -24.04
C TYR A 108 5.64 -21.21 -22.92
N THR A 109 5.87 -21.67 -21.69
CA THR A 109 5.25 -21.09 -20.50
C THR A 109 6.26 -20.18 -19.81
N VAL A 110 5.91 -18.90 -19.69
CA VAL A 110 6.65 -17.90 -18.91
C VAL A 110 6.10 -17.96 -17.50
N GLN A 111 6.87 -18.51 -16.58
CA GLN A 111 6.62 -18.36 -15.15
C GLN A 111 7.42 -17.17 -14.64
N TRP A 112 6.79 -16.31 -13.84
CA TRP A 112 7.48 -15.19 -13.23
C TRP A 112 7.21 -15.14 -11.74
N ARG A 113 8.15 -14.54 -11.04
CA ARG A 113 8.02 -14.17 -9.65
C ARG A 113 8.79 -12.89 -9.39
N ASN A 114 8.24 -12.04 -8.57
CA ASN A 114 8.91 -10.81 -8.15
C ASN A 114 8.88 -10.65 -6.64
N ILE A 115 9.74 -9.75 -6.16
CA ILE A 115 9.71 -9.19 -4.81
C ILE A 115 9.59 -7.68 -4.97
N SER A 116 8.56 -7.09 -4.36
CA SER A 116 8.42 -5.64 -4.27
C SER A 116 9.59 -5.02 -3.49
N ALA A 117 10.27 -4.04 -4.08
CA ALA A 117 11.25 -3.24 -3.35
C ALA A 117 10.59 -2.30 -2.33
N ALA A 118 9.29 -2.00 -2.45
CA ALA A 118 8.61 -1.04 -1.57
C ALA A 118 8.04 -1.66 -0.29
N ASP A 119 7.42 -2.83 -0.37
CA ASP A 119 6.85 -3.51 0.80
C ASP A 119 7.46 -4.89 1.11
N GLY A 120 8.31 -5.40 0.22
CA GLY A 120 9.00 -6.68 0.41
C GLY A 120 8.10 -7.91 0.20
N HIS A 121 6.88 -7.76 -0.29
CA HIS A 121 6.00 -8.90 -0.56
C HIS A 121 6.32 -9.54 -1.92
N SER A 122 6.11 -10.86 -2.02
CA SER A 122 6.34 -11.63 -3.24
C SER A 122 5.04 -11.85 -4.00
N GLN A 123 5.05 -11.64 -5.32
CA GLN A 123 3.99 -12.09 -6.22
C GLN A 123 4.55 -13.07 -7.25
N SER A 124 3.71 -13.98 -7.73
CA SER A 124 4.05 -14.90 -8.80
C SER A 124 2.88 -15.12 -9.73
N GLY A 125 3.18 -15.55 -10.94
CA GLY A 125 2.19 -15.87 -11.95
C GLY A 125 2.83 -16.61 -13.12
N PHE A 126 2.00 -16.99 -14.09
CA PHE A 126 2.48 -17.55 -15.35
C PHE A 126 1.53 -17.19 -16.48
N PHE A 127 2.07 -17.17 -17.68
CA PHE A 127 1.32 -17.13 -18.94
C PHE A 127 2.08 -17.93 -20.00
N ALA A 128 1.51 -18.12 -21.17
CA ALA A 128 2.18 -18.84 -22.26
C ALA A 128 2.19 -18.01 -23.54
N PHE A 129 3.19 -18.24 -24.39
CA PHE A 129 3.28 -17.76 -25.76
C PHE A 129 3.81 -18.89 -26.65
N THR A 130 3.72 -18.77 -27.98
CA THR A 130 4.15 -19.82 -28.92
C THR A 130 5.13 -19.26 -29.94
N ILE A 131 6.25 -19.95 -30.16
CA ILE A 131 7.22 -19.62 -31.21
C ILE A 131 6.91 -20.45 -32.46
N GLY A 132 6.91 -19.81 -33.63
CA GLY A 132 6.65 -20.43 -34.92
C GLY A 132 5.24 -20.14 -35.39
N SER A 133 4.43 -21.19 -35.50
CA SER A 133 3.08 -21.10 -36.06
C SER A 133 2.05 -21.76 -35.16
N ARG A 134 0.76 -21.66 -35.53
CA ARG A 134 -0.31 -22.36 -34.80
C ARG A 134 -0.08 -23.87 -34.71
N GLU A 135 0.45 -24.48 -35.75
CA GLU A 135 0.66 -25.93 -35.78
C GLU A 135 1.63 -26.39 -34.69
N ASP A 136 2.47 -25.47 -34.22
CA ASP A 136 3.44 -25.68 -33.14
C ASP A 136 2.82 -25.40 -31.76
N MET A 137 1.60 -24.85 -31.72
CA MET A 137 0.89 -24.56 -30.47
C MET A 137 0.41 -25.84 -29.80
N THR A 138 0.72 -25.95 -28.52
CA THR A 138 0.37 -27.09 -27.67
C THR A 138 -0.22 -26.60 -26.35
N GLU A 139 -0.92 -27.45 -25.62
CA GLU A 139 -1.49 -27.08 -24.32
C GLU A 139 -0.34 -26.72 -23.35
N PRO A 140 -0.29 -25.48 -22.83
CA PRO A 140 0.78 -25.08 -21.95
C PRO A 140 0.69 -25.86 -20.64
N VAL A 141 1.81 -26.43 -20.21
CA VAL A 141 1.91 -27.05 -18.89
C VAL A 141 1.99 -25.94 -17.85
N ALA A 142 1.01 -25.89 -16.94
CA ALA A 142 1.07 -25.00 -15.80
C ALA A 142 2.24 -25.42 -14.89
N PRO A 143 3.18 -24.52 -14.57
CA PRO A 143 4.30 -24.83 -13.71
C PRO A 143 3.82 -25.07 -12.28
N SER A 144 4.53 -25.90 -11.51
CA SER A 144 4.15 -26.13 -10.11
C SER A 144 4.32 -24.84 -9.29
N GLU A 145 3.26 -24.41 -8.59
CA GLU A 145 3.28 -23.22 -7.72
C GLU A 145 4.40 -23.27 -6.67
N ASP A 146 4.79 -24.48 -6.24
CA ASP A 146 5.89 -24.73 -5.29
C ASP A 146 7.26 -24.23 -5.80
N ALA A 147 7.44 -24.06 -7.12
CA ALA A 147 8.73 -23.66 -7.71
C ALA A 147 9.05 -22.18 -7.50
N THR A 148 8.03 -21.33 -7.29
CA THR A 148 8.19 -19.87 -7.25
C THR A 148 7.67 -19.22 -5.99
N THR A 149 7.01 -19.97 -5.08
CA THR A 149 6.42 -19.41 -3.86
C THR A 149 7.18 -19.81 -2.60
N GLY A 150 7.87 -18.83 -1.99
CA GLY A 150 8.43 -18.98 -0.65
C GLY A 150 7.32 -18.82 0.38
N ASN A 151 6.79 -19.92 0.94
CA ASN A 151 5.72 -19.85 1.94
C ASN A 151 6.28 -19.95 3.38
N PRO A 152 6.40 -18.84 4.12
CA PRO A 152 6.85 -18.85 5.52
C PRO A 152 5.79 -19.42 6.48
N GLY A 153 4.57 -19.68 6.00
CA GLY A 153 3.45 -20.22 6.77
C GLY A 153 3.15 -19.36 8.00
N LEU A 154 3.01 -20.00 9.17
CA LEU A 154 2.75 -19.28 10.41
C LEU A 154 3.96 -18.48 10.93
N LEU A 155 5.17 -18.68 10.40
CA LEU A 155 6.36 -17.96 10.88
C LEU A 155 6.20 -16.46 10.69
N GLU A 156 5.68 -16.02 9.55
CA GLU A 156 5.52 -14.61 9.23
C GLU A 156 4.54 -13.89 10.18
N PRO A 157 3.25 -14.27 10.32
CA PRO A 157 2.34 -13.60 11.23
C PRO A 157 2.76 -13.75 12.71
N VAL A 158 3.36 -14.88 13.11
CA VAL A 158 3.86 -15.05 14.49
C VAL A 158 5.04 -14.10 14.75
N SER A 159 5.96 -13.96 13.80
CA SER A 159 7.12 -13.06 13.93
C SER A 159 6.70 -11.59 14.02
N LYS A 160 5.73 -11.16 13.18
CA LYS A 160 5.13 -9.82 13.21
C LYS A 160 4.39 -9.60 14.53
N TRP A 161 3.63 -10.57 15.03
CA TRP A 161 2.94 -10.47 16.32
C TRP A 161 3.91 -10.30 17.49
N LEU A 162 4.98 -11.11 17.55
CA LEU A 162 6.03 -10.98 18.56
C LEU A 162 6.73 -9.62 18.47
N SER A 163 7.04 -9.16 17.27
CA SER A 163 7.65 -7.85 17.04
C SER A 163 6.75 -6.73 17.59
N PHE A 164 5.47 -6.73 17.22
CA PHE A 164 4.50 -5.71 17.64
C PHE A 164 4.22 -5.72 19.14
N ILE A 165 3.96 -6.89 19.75
CA ILE A 165 3.69 -6.96 21.20
C ILE A 165 4.94 -6.59 22.01
N GLY A 166 6.12 -7.00 21.54
CA GLY A 166 7.40 -6.69 22.17
C GLY A 166 7.69 -5.19 22.16
N ILE A 167 7.67 -4.58 20.97
CA ILE A 167 8.02 -3.16 20.83
C ILE A 167 6.97 -2.25 21.49
N THR A 168 5.68 -2.60 21.36
CA THR A 168 4.59 -1.92 22.07
C THR A 168 4.83 -1.94 23.57
N THR A 169 5.16 -3.10 24.14
CA THR A 169 5.46 -3.22 25.58
C THR A 169 6.68 -2.39 25.98
N ALA A 170 7.75 -2.39 25.17
CA ALA A 170 8.98 -1.65 25.47
C ALA A 170 8.75 -0.13 25.46
N VAL A 171 8.17 0.39 24.39
CA VAL A 171 7.88 1.82 24.21
C VAL A 171 6.84 2.28 25.22
N GLY A 172 5.74 1.54 25.37
CA GLY A 172 4.68 1.86 26.32
C GLY A 172 5.16 1.88 27.77
N ALA A 173 6.08 1.00 28.16
CA ALA A 173 6.70 1.02 29.49
C ALA A 173 7.54 2.28 29.74
N VAL A 174 8.27 2.77 28.74
CA VAL A 174 9.04 4.02 28.83
C VAL A 174 8.11 5.22 28.97
N PHE A 175 7.07 5.32 28.13
CA PHE A 175 6.09 6.40 28.17
C PHE A 175 5.31 6.42 29.49
N ALA A 176 4.72 5.28 29.87
CA ALA A 176 3.97 5.17 31.11
C ALA A 176 4.85 5.45 32.34
N TRP A 177 6.11 5.02 32.34
CA TRP A 177 7.05 5.33 33.41
C TRP A 177 7.29 6.83 33.54
N LEU A 178 7.65 7.50 32.45
CA LEU A 178 8.02 8.91 32.48
C LEU A 178 6.82 9.83 32.77
N TRP A 179 5.66 9.53 32.18
CA TRP A 179 4.50 10.40 32.21
C TRP A 179 3.58 10.16 33.42
N ALA A 180 3.33 8.91 33.77
CA ALA A 180 2.28 8.54 34.72
C ALA A 180 2.82 7.89 36.00
N ILE A 181 3.59 6.81 35.88
CA ILE A 181 4.00 5.96 37.01
C ILE A 181 5.02 6.66 37.89
N ARG A 182 6.11 7.19 37.32
CA ARG A 182 7.17 7.83 38.11
C ARG A 182 6.67 9.03 38.91
N PRO A 183 5.94 10.01 38.33
CA PRO A 183 5.43 11.15 39.09
C PRO A 183 4.55 10.73 40.27
N ALA A 184 3.57 9.85 40.04
CA ALA A 184 2.65 9.40 41.09
C ALA A 184 3.38 8.63 42.22
N MET A 185 4.37 7.80 41.87
CA MET A 185 5.14 7.05 42.86
C MET A 185 6.10 7.94 43.67
N LEU A 186 6.63 9.01 43.10
CA LEU A 186 7.49 9.95 43.83
C LEU A 186 6.70 10.74 44.87
N GLU A 187 5.46 11.10 44.55
CA GLU A 187 4.60 11.92 45.41
C GLU A 187 3.94 11.08 46.51
N HIS A 188 3.39 9.91 46.15
CA HIS A 188 2.50 9.16 47.05
C HIS A 188 2.97 7.73 47.36
N GLY A 189 3.97 7.21 46.64
CA GLY A 189 4.32 5.79 46.66
C GLY A 189 5.81 5.50 46.89
N GLN A 190 6.52 6.31 47.69
CA GLN A 190 7.97 6.17 47.86
C GLN A 190 8.40 4.80 48.36
N ARG A 191 7.56 4.11 49.16
CA ARG A 191 7.79 2.73 49.61
C ARG A 191 7.73 1.73 48.46
N VAL A 192 6.84 1.95 47.49
CA VAL A 192 6.59 1.05 46.35
C VAL A 192 7.51 1.37 45.16
N LEU A 193 8.03 2.60 45.08
CA LEU A 193 8.85 3.10 43.98
C LEU A 193 10.01 2.17 43.56
N PRO A 194 10.79 1.53 44.46
CA PRO A 194 11.87 0.63 44.06
C PRO A 194 11.37 -0.60 43.28
N VAL A 195 10.23 -1.15 43.71
CA VAL A 195 9.59 -2.31 43.06
C VAL A 195 8.97 -1.89 41.74
N ALA A 196 8.23 -0.78 41.71
CA ALA A 196 7.64 -0.21 40.50
C ALA A 196 8.71 0.06 39.44
N ARG A 197 9.83 0.68 39.84
CA ARG A 197 10.99 0.94 38.98
C ARG A 197 11.59 -0.34 38.41
N ARG A 198 11.83 -1.35 39.25
CA ARG A 198 12.42 -2.63 38.81
C ARG A 198 11.49 -3.32 37.81
N ARG A 199 10.18 -3.31 38.05
CA ARG A 199 9.19 -3.90 37.16
C ARG A 199 9.03 -3.15 35.85
N ALA A 200 8.96 -1.82 35.88
CA ALA A 200 8.89 -1.02 34.65
C ALA A 200 10.13 -1.24 33.76
N ARG A 201 11.32 -1.27 34.36
CA ARG A 201 12.56 -1.61 33.65
C ARG A 201 12.55 -3.04 33.12
N GLY A 202 12.11 -4.00 33.93
CA GLY A 202 12.00 -5.41 33.54
C GLY A 202 11.04 -5.59 32.36
N LEU A 203 9.86 -4.98 32.40
CA LEU A 203 8.89 -5.01 31.31
C LEU A 203 9.45 -4.38 30.04
N ALA A 204 10.13 -3.23 30.15
CA ALA A 204 10.74 -2.59 28.98
C ALA A 204 11.81 -3.48 28.33
N LEU A 205 12.66 -4.14 29.14
CA LEU A 205 13.70 -5.06 28.64
C LEU A 205 13.13 -6.37 28.09
N ILE A 206 12.11 -6.94 28.74
CA ILE A 206 11.42 -8.14 28.26
C ILE A 206 10.71 -7.83 26.93
N GLY A 207 9.99 -6.72 26.86
CA GLY A 207 9.35 -6.26 25.62
C GLY A 207 10.38 -6.08 24.49
N LEU A 208 11.51 -5.43 24.78
CA LEU A 208 12.58 -5.28 23.79
C LEU A 208 13.18 -6.61 23.36
N GLY A 209 13.37 -7.56 24.28
CA GLY A 209 13.84 -8.91 23.96
C GLY A 209 12.86 -9.69 23.08
N ILE A 210 11.55 -9.57 23.34
CA ILE A 210 10.50 -10.16 22.51
C ILE A 210 10.49 -9.50 21.12
N ALA A 211 10.68 -8.18 21.04
CA ALA A 211 10.74 -7.44 19.77
C ALA A 211 11.94 -7.88 18.91
N ILE A 212 13.11 -8.06 19.54
CA ILE A 212 14.32 -8.57 18.87
C ILE A 212 14.08 -9.99 18.38
N LEU A 213 13.53 -10.87 19.21
CA LEU A 213 13.20 -12.25 18.81
C LEU A 213 12.22 -12.25 17.62
N GLY A 214 11.14 -11.47 17.72
CA GLY A 214 10.18 -11.30 16.62
C GLY A 214 10.85 -10.80 15.34
N SER A 215 11.76 -9.83 15.44
CA SER A 215 12.46 -9.29 14.26
C SER A 215 13.45 -10.28 13.64
N ILE A 216 14.11 -11.12 14.45
CA ILE A 216 14.97 -12.21 13.94
C ILE A 216 14.11 -13.25 13.20
N LEU A 217 12.98 -13.65 13.79
CA LEU A 217 12.05 -14.58 13.13
C LEU A 217 11.45 -13.98 11.85
N ALA A 218 11.21 -12.67 11.83
CA ALA A 218 10.69 -11.96 10.65
C ALA A 218 11.75 -11.87 9.54
N LEU A 219 13.04 -11.75 9.90
CA LEU A 219 14.12 -11.89 8.93
C LEU A 219 14.16 -13.30 8.36
N SER A 220 14.01 -14.34 9.20
CA SER A 220 13.96 -15.72 8.70
C SER A 220 12.76 -15.97 7.79
N ALA A 221 11.58 -15.43 8.11
CA ALA A 221 10.42 -15.48 7.24
C ALA A 221 10.70 -14.78 5.91
N GLN A 222 11.27 -13.57 5.96
CA GLN A 222 11.61 -12.83 4.75
C GLN A 222 12.65 -13.56 3.90
N THR A 223 13.67 -14.18 4.50
CA THR A 223 14.66 -14.97 3.76
C THR A 223 14.00 -16.11 3.00
N ILE A 224 13.08 -16.85 3.62
CA ILE A 224 12.32 -17.91 2.92
C ILE A 224 11.53 -17.32 1.74
N VAL A 225 10.90 -16.16 1.94
CA VAL A 225 10.13 -15.45 0.91
C VAL A 225 11.01 -14.88 -0.19
N VAL A 226 12.27 -14.53 0.07
CA VAL A 226 13.14 -13.89 -0.92
C VAL A 226 13.96 -14.94 -1.69
N THR A 227 14.53 -15.92 -0.99
CA THR A 227 15.50 -16.85 -1.58
C THR A 227 14.95 -18.25 -1.87
N LEU A 228 13.68 -18.53 -1.55
CA LEU A 228 13.07 -19.89 -1.57
C LEU A 228 13.78 -20.92 -0.68
N GLY A 229 14.73 -20.45 0.13
CA GLY A 229 15.64 -21.28 0.88
C GLY A 229 15.84 -20.77 2.29
N PHE A 230 16.62 -21.53 3.05
CA PHE A 230 17.11 -21.05 4.33
C PHE A 230 18.53 -21.55 4.57
N SER A 231 19.49 -20.72 4.18
CA SER A 231 20.92 -20.91 4.45
C SER A 231 21.52 -19.68 5.14
N VAL A 232 22.79 -19.77 5.57
CA VAL A 232 23.49 -18.59 6.12
C VAL A 232 23.73 -17.55 5.02
N ASP A 233 24.03 -18.01 3.81
CA ASP A 233 24.28 -17.14 2.67
C ASP A 233 22.99 -16.41 2.26
N ASP A 234 21.86 -17.12 2.24
CA ASP A 234 20.52 -16.54 1.98
C ASP A 234 20.17 -15.43 2.98
N VAL A 235 20.52 -15.62 4.26
CA VAL A 235 20.29 -14.61 5.30
C VAL A 235 21.19 -13.40 5.10
N ILE A 236 22.45 -13.60 4.72
CA ILE A 236 23.39 -12.51 4.41
C ILE A 236 22.88 -11.72 3.20
N ASP A 237 22.45 -12.42 2.18
CA ASP A 237 21.92 -11.86 0.94
C ASP A 237 20.65 -11.04 1.21
N THR A 238 19.67 -11.62 1.92
CA THR A 238 18.48 -10.88 2.37
C THR A 238 18.85 -9.62 3.18
N LEU A 239 19.90 -9.66 4.00
CA LEU A 239 20.29 -8.54 4.86
C LEU A 239 20.96 -7.38 4.12
N PHE A 240 21.73 -7.66 3.08
CA PHE A 240 22.61 -6.69 2.46
C PHE A 240 22.24 -6.35 1.00
N SER A 241 21.44 -7.19 0.35
CA SER A 241 21.02 -7.05 -1.05
C SER A 241 19.57 -6.54 -1.19
N THR A 242 18.81 -6.42 -0.09
CA THR A 242 17.40 -5.97 -0.12
C THR A 242 17.16 -4.68 0.66
N GLN A 243 16.13 -3.92 0.27
CA GLN A 243 15.66 -2.76 1.02
C GLN A 243 15.13 -3.16 2.40
N TYR A 244 14.46 -4.31 2.50
CA TYR A 244 14.01 -4.86 3.77
C TYR A 244 15.17 -5.06 4.76
N GLY A 245 16.30 -5.60 4.30
CA GLY A 245 17.52 -5.82 5.07
C GLY A 245 18.09 -4.53 5.66
N LEU A 246 18.09 -3.45 4.87
CA LEU A 246 18.49 -2.11 5.33
C LEU A 246 17.59 -1.60 6.47
N PHE A 247 16.26 -1.67 6.31
CA PHE A 247 15.32 -1.24 7.35
C PHE A 247 15.38 -2.11 8.60
N TRP A 248 15.60 -3.42 8.42
CA TRP A 248 15.85 -4.34 9.53
C TRP A 248 17.12 -3.98 10.31
N GLY A 249 18.22 -3.66 9.61
CA GLY A 249 19.48 -3.23 10.22
C GLY A 249 19.31 -1.94 11.03
N LEU A 250 18.61 -0.95 10.47
CA LEU A 250 18.27 0.29 11.17
C LEU A 250 17.43 0.03 12.43
N ARG A 251 16.43 -0.86 12.33
CA ARG A 251 15.58 -1.28 13.46
C ARG A 251 16.42 -1.92 14.57
N MET A 252 17.35 -2.82 14.23
CA MET A 252 18.22 -3.48 15.21
C MET A 252 19.19 -2.51 15.87
N LEU A 253 19.73 -1.55 15.12
CA LEU A 253 20.54 -0.47 15.68
C LEU A 253 19.76 0.35 16.72
N GLN A 254 18.54 0.75 16.38
CA GLN A 254 17.65 1.52 17.27
C GLN A 254 17.25 0.71 18.52
N PHE A 255 16.99 -0.60 18.36
CA PHE A 255 16.74 -1.51 19.48
C PHE A 255 17.97 -1.62 20.39
N GLY A 256 19.17 -1.73 19.82
CA GLY A 256 20.43 -1.71 20.57
C GLY A 256 20.61 -0.41 21.37
N MET A 257 20.38 0.75 20.73
CA MET A 257 20.44 2.06 21.40
C MET A 257 19.44 2.17 22.55
N LEU A 258 18.19 1.74 22.33
CA LEU A 258 17.17 1.70 23.37
C LEU A 258 17.59 0.76 24.50
N GLY A 259 18.10 -0.43 24.17
CA GLY A 259 18.60 -1.43 25.11
C GLY A 259 19.70 -0.88 26.01
N VAL A 260 20.68 -0.16 25.46
CA VAL A 260 21.75 0.52 26.22
C VAL A 260 21.16 1.52 27.22
N ILE A 261 20.18 2.32 26.80
CA ILE A 261 19.52 3.30 27.68
C ILE A 261 18.76 2.60 28.81
N LEU A 262 17.99 1.56 28.49
CA LEU A 262 17.23 0.78 29.46
C LEU A 262 18.15 0.04 30.44
N PHE A 263 19.29 -0.49 29.97
CA PHE A 263 20.25 -1.25 30.77
C PHE A 263 21.15 -0.38 31.65
N SER A 264 21.57 0.80 31.17
CA SER A 264 22.41 1.75 31.92
C SER A 264 21.79 2.18 33.26
N GLY A 265 20.47 2.02 33.41
CA GLY A 265 19.76 2.46 34.59
C GLY A 265 19.52 3.98 34.61
N ALA A 266 20.05 4.74 33.64
CA ALA A 266 20.10 6.19 33.66
C ALA A 266 18.71 6.84 33.53
N LEU A 267 17.81 6.21 32.76
CA LEU A 267 16.40 6.57 32.67
C LEU A 267 15.67 6.41 34.03
N TRP A 268 16.17 5.50 34.85
CA TRP A 268 15.50 5.05 36.06
C TRP A 268 16.06 5.72 37.33
N ARG A 269 17.22 6.39 37.27
CA ARG A 269 17.89 7.07 38.40
C ARG A 269 17.46 8.53 38.52
N GLN A 270 17.04 8.96 39.72
CA GLN A 270 16.42 10.28 39.99
C GLN A 270 17.16 11.51 39.41
N SER A 271 18.50 11.54 39.39
CA SER A 271 19.27 12.75 39.05
C SER A 271 19.44 13.04 37.55
N ARG A 272 19.27 12.05 36.66
CA ARG A 272 19.51 12.20 35.21
C ARG A 272 18.27 12.09 34.33
N VAL A 273 17.12 11.69 34.91
CA VAL A 273 15.88 11.33 34.18
C VAL A 273 15.42 12.38 33.17
N ARG A 274 15.59 13.68 33.44
CA ARG A 274 15.02 14.70 32.53
C ARG A 274 15.71 14.75 31.17
N ARG A 275 17.04 14.60 31.09
CA ARG A 275 17.75 14.57 29.79
C ARG A 275 17.69 13.18 29.15
N THR A 276 17.93 12.14 29.93
CA THR A 276 17.90 10.76 29.43
C THR A 276 16.49 10.31 29.04
N GLY A 277 15.45 10.87 29.66
CA GLY A 277 14.06 10.61 29.32
C GLY A 277 13.66 11.11 27.93
N TRP A 278 14.03 12.32 27.55
CA TRP A 278 13.73 12.83 26.20
C TRP A 278 14.47 12.05 25.12
N VAL A 279 15.74 11.69 25.36
CA VAL A 279 16.50 10.84 24.43
C VAL A 279 15.89 9.44 24.34
N ALA A 280 15.48 8.85 25.46
CA ALA A 280 14.82 7.55 25.49
C ALA A 280 13.50 7.58 24.72
N LEU A 281 12.68 8.62 24.88
CA LEU A 281 11.42 8.77 24.16
C LEU A 281 11.66 8.93 22.66
N GLY A 282 12.59 9.80 22.25
CA GLY A 282 12.92 10.00 20.84
C GLY A 282 13.39 8.71 20.16
N ILE A 283 14.30 7.96 20.81
CA ILE A 283 14.75 6.67 20.27
C ILE A 283 13.62 5.63 20.29
N ALA A 284 12.82 5.57 21.34
CA ALA A 284 11.70 4.63 21.44
C ALA A 284 10.64 4.87 20.36
N THR A 285 10.34 6.13 20.01
CA THR A 285 9.42 6.45 18.92
C THR A 285 10.05 6.24 17.55
N LEU A 286 11.33 6.62 17.36
CA LEU A 286 12.03 6.39 16.10
C LEU A 286 12.20 4.90 15.79
N ALA A 287 12.33 4.05 16.81
CA ALA A 287 12.38 2.59 16.68
C ALA A 287 11.13 1.95 16.04
N LEU A 288 10.04 2.71 15.92
CA LEU A 288 8.82 2.27 15.24
C LEU A 288 8.83 2.60 13.74
N LEU A 289 9.62 3.60 13.30
CA LEU A 289 9.60 4.10 11.93
C LEU A 289 10.00 3.03 10.89
N PRO A 290 11.03 2.18 11.12
CA PRO A 290 11.35 1.13 10.16
C PRO A 290 10.27 0.05 9.99
N PHE A 291 9.26 -0.03 10.87
CA PHE A 291 8.09 -0.87 10.59
C PHE A 291 7.19 -0.22 9.54
N SER A 292 6.95 1.09 9.66
CA SER A 292 6.12 1.83 8.71
C SER A 292 6.77 1.98 7.34
N MET A 293 8.10 2.07 7.28
CA MET A 293 8.86 2.11 6.02
C MET A 293 8.91 0.76 5.27
N SER A 294 8.52 -0.34 5.93
CA SER A 294 8.42 -1.69 5.32
C SER A 294 6.99 -2.22 5.48
N SER A 295 6.00 -1.36 5.19
CA SER A 295 4.57 -1.67 5.29
C SER A 295 3.84 -1.22 4.03
N HIS A 296 2.58 -1.60 3.86
CA HIS A 296 1.73 -1.09 2.78
C HIS A 296 1.63 0.43 2.70
N ALA A 297 1.99 1.15 3.77
CA ALA A 297 2.06 2.61 3.72
C ALA A 297 3.23 3.14 2.87
N ALA A 298 4.30 2.35 2.73
CA ALA A 298 5.46 2.65 1.89
C ALA A 298 5.21 2.32 0.40
N ALA A 299 4.25 1.46 0.12
CA ALA A 299 3.78 1.06 -1.21
C ALA A 299 2.57 1.88 -1.69
N VAL A 300 2.56 3.19 -1.43
CA VAL A 300 1.50 4.08 -1.94
C VAL A 300 2.11 5.06 -2.93
N SER A 301 1.49 5.19 -4.10
CA SER A 301 2.06 5.96 -5.21
C SER A 301 1.99 7.45 -4.95
N ILE A 302 0.85 7.95 -4.48
CA ILE A 302 0.68 9.38 -4.18
C ILE A 302 0.66 9.60 -2.67
N GLY A 303 1.57 10.45 -2.18
CA GLY A 303 1.58 10.84 -0.77
C GLY A 303 2.17 9.79 0.17
N THR A 304 3.12 8.98 -0.30
CA THR A 304 3.83 7.92 0.45
C THR A 304 4.33 8.40 1.81
N THR A 305 4.96 9.59 1.86
CA THR A 305 5.43 10.17 3.13
C THR A 305 4.30 10.37 4.13
N VAL A 306 3.14 10.84 3.69
CA VAL A 306 1.96 11.04 4.56
C VAL A 306 1.43 9.69 5.04
N ALA A 307 1.40 8.69 4.16
CA ALA A 307 1.01 7.33 4.52
C ALA A 307 1.95 6.72 5.57
N ILE A 308 3.27 6.77 5.37
CA ILE A 308 4.28 6.29 6.33
C ILE A 308 4.15 7.01 7.66
N VAL A 309 4.01 8.34 7.65
CA VAL A 309 3.86 9.13 8.88
C VAL A 309 2.56 8.78 9.61
N ASN A 310 1.46 8.57 8.88
CA ASN A 310 0.20 8.14 9.46
C ASN A 310 0.31 6.76 10.13
N ASP A 311 0.90 5.79 9.44
CA ASP A 311 1.14 4.44 9.99
C ASP A 311 2.04 4.51 11.23
N TRP A 312 3.11 5.32 11.18
CA TRP A 312 4.00 5.53 12.32
C TRP A 312 3.26 6.11 13.54
N PHE A 313 2.36 7.09 13.34
CA PHE A 313 1.51 7.62 14.40
C PHE A 313 0.52 6.56 14.93
N HIS A 314 -0.03 5.71 14.05
CA HIS A 314 -0.90 4.61 14.43
C HIS A 314 -0.16 3.60 15.35
N LEU A 315 1.03 3.19 14.95
CA LEU A 315 1.89 2.29 15.73
C LEU A 315 2.33 2.94 17.06
N ALA A 316 2.72 4.22 17.05
CA ALA A 316 3.10 4.95 18.26
C ALA A 316 1.94 5.07 19.24
N ALA A 317 0.74 5.39 18.76
CA ALA A 317 -0.45 5.48 19.59
C ALA A 317 -0.83 4.11 20.20
N THR A 318 -0.72 3.04 19.43
CA THR A 318 -0.88 1.65 19.90
C THR A 318 0.13 1.33 20.99
N ALA A 319 1.41 1.65 20.77
CA ALA A 319 2.49 1.40 21.70
C ALA A 319 2.29 2.12 23.04
N VAL A 320 1.92 3.40 22.99
CA VAL A 320 1.64 4.21 24.18
C VAL A 320 0.42 3.70 24.94
N TRP A 321 -0.64 3.28 24.26
CA TRP A 321 -1.87 2.82 24.93
C TRP A 321 -1.75 1.40 25.46
N ILE A 322 -1.56 0.41 24.59
CA ILE A 322 -1.56 -1.01 24.96
C ILE A 322 -0.33 -1.35 25.81
N GLY A 323 0.85 -0.93 25.38
CA GLY A 323 2.08 -1.10 26.16
C GLY A 323 2.06 -0.32 27.46
N GLY A 324 1.42 0.85 27.46
CA GLY A 324 1.18 1.63 28.65
C GLY A 324 0.26 0.93 29.66
N LEU A 325 -0.78 0.22 29.20
CA LEU A 325 -1.66 -0.58 30.06
C LEU A 325 -0.90 -1.77 30.69
N ILE A 326 -0.04 -2.44 29.91
CA ILE A 326 0.85 -3.51 30.42
C ILE A 326 1.76 -2.96 31.52
N ALA A 327 2.36 -1.80 31.31
CA ALA A 327 3.20 -1.13 32.29
C ALA A 327 2.41 -0.65 33.52
N LEU A 328 1.21 -0.09 33.31
CA LEU A 328 0.29 0.33 34.38
C LEU A 328 -0.07 -0.86 35.27
N MET A 329 -0.47 -1.98 34.67
CA MET A 329 -0.78 -3.22 35.39
C MET A 329 0.45 -3.75 36.13
N GLY A 330 1.53 -4.02 35.39
CA GLY A 330 2.68 -4.74 35.91
C GLY A 330 3.55 -3.94 36.89
N ALA A 331 3.72 -2.65 36.64
CA ALA A 331 4.63 -1.77 37.39
C ALA A 331 3.94 -0.79 38.35
N ALA A 332 2.62 -0.58 38.27
CA ALA A 332 1.91 0.28 39.21
C ALA A 332 0.80 -0.44 39.99
N ILE A 333 -0.14 -1.11 39.32
CA ILE A 333 -1.29 -1.76 39.98
C ILE A 333 -0.84 -2.97 40.81
N LEU A 334 -0.10 -3.91 40.22
CA LEU A 334 0.33 -5.12 40.95
C LEU A 334 1.21 -4.81 42.18
N PRO A 335 2.22 -3.91 42.11
CA PRO A 335 3.04 -3.57 43.27
C PRO A 335 2.29 -2.86 44.40
N THR A 336 1.23 -2.11 44.09
CA THR A 336 0.44 -1.36 45.08
C THR A 336 -0.67 -2.19 45.73
N ARG A 337 -0.87 -3.45 45.33
CA ARG A 337 -1.91 -4.32 45.92
C ARG A 337 -1.75 -4.50 47.43
N ASN A 338 -0.51 -4.57 47.91
CA ASN A 338 -0.15 -4.78 49.31
C ASN A 338 0.08 -3.46 50.08
N SER A 339 -0.08 -2.30 49.42
CA SER A 339 0.00 -1.00 50.09
C SER A 339 -1.22 -0.74 50.95
N GLU A 340 -1.06 0.12 51.96
CA GLU A 340 -2.17 0.61 52.77
C GLU A 340 -3.28 1.21 51.89
N PRO A 341 -4.58 1.02 52.23
CA PRO A 341 -5.69 1.48 51.38
C PRO A 341 -5.64 2.97 51.04
N GLU A 342 -5.19 3.82 51.96
CA GLU A 342 -5.04 5.26 51.76
C GLU A 342 -3.87 5.61 50.82
N GLU A 343 -2.69 5.00 51.03
CA GLU A 343 -1.52 5.16 50.15
C GLU A 343 -1.88 4.73 48.73
N ARG A 344 -2.53 3.57 48.57
CA ARG A 344 -3.00 3.07 47.28
C ARG A 344 -3.99 4.01 46.61
N ARG A 345 -4.95 4.55 47.37
CA ARG A 345 -5.94 5.52 46.84
C ARG A 345 -5.27 6.81 46.37
N ALA A 346 -4.30 7.34 47.12
CA ALA A 346 -3.56 8.53 46.74
C ALA A 346 -2.74 8.31 45.46
N ILE A 347 -2.03 7.19 45.36
CA ILE A 347 -1.29 6.82 44.15
C ILE A 347 -2.24 6.75 42.94
N TYR A 348 -3.38 6.06 43.06
CA TYR A 348 -4.32 5.91 41.95
C TYR A 348 -4.99 7.23 41.55
N ALA A 349 -5.26 8.12 42.51
CA ALA A 349 -5.87 9.41 42.26
C ALA A 349 -5.01 10.32 41.36
N ASP A 350 -3.68 10.24 41.46
CA ASP A 350 -2.74 10.97 40.60
C ASP A 350 -2.37 10.17 39.33
N LEU A 351 -2.20 8.85 39.45
CA LEU A 351 -1.78 7.98 38.35
C LEU A 351 -2.81 7.87 37.23
N ILE A 352 -4.08 7.64 37.59
CA ILE A 352 -5.13 7.33 36.61
C ILE A 352 -5.40 8.50 35.66
N PRO A 353 -5.63 9.75 36.13
CA PRO A 353 -5.85 10.88 35.23
C PRO A 353 -4.70 11.07 34.23
N ARG A 354 -3.44 10.93 34.68
CA ARG A 354 -2.26 11.06 33.81
C ARG A 354 -2.25 10.01 32.70
N PHE A 355 -2.55 8.77 33.04
CA PHE A 355 -2.60 7.67 32.08
C PHE A 355 -3.83 7.79 31.15
N SER A 356 -4.99 8.16 31.70
CA SER A 356 -6.21 8.39 30.93
C SER A 356 -6.02 9.46 29.85
N THR A 357 -5.25 10.53 30.13
CA THR A 357 -4.90 11.52 29.10
C THR A 357 -4.14 10.88 27.94
N LEU A 358 -3.13 10.05 28.20
CA LEU A 358 -2.41 9.33 27.14
C LEU A 358 -3.33 8.40 26.36
N ALA A 359 -4.17 7.64 27.06
CA ALA A 359 -5.10 6.71 26.43
C ALA A 359 -6.10 7.43 25.51
N ILE A 360 -6.66 8.58 25.92
CA ILE A 360 -7.59 9.36 25.10
C ILE A 360 -6.89 9.90 23.84
N ILE A 361 -5.69 10.47 23.97
CA ILE A 361 -4.88 10.92 22.82
C ILE A 361 -4.63 9.75 21.87
N SER A 362 -4.19 8.60 22.39
CA SER A 362 -3.91 7.42 21.58
C SER A 362 -5.16 6.93 20.85
N VAL A 363 -6.30 6.80 21.52
CA VAL A 363 -7.56 6.35 20.88
C VAL A 363 -7.99 7.30 19.77
N VAL A 364 -7.85 8.61 19.99
CA VAL A 364 -8.08 9.64 18.98
C VAL A 364 -7.18 9.42 17.76
N ILE A 365 -5.86 9.30 17.97
CA ILE A 365 -4.90 9.10 16.88
C ILE A 365 -5.23 7.81 16.15
N LEU A 366 -5.48 6.70 16.85
CA LEU A 366 -5.82 5.40 16.26
C LEU A 366 -7.09 5.43 15.43
N THR A 367 -8.09 6.19 15.87
CA THR A 367 -9.35 6.33 15.13
C THR A 367 -9.10 7.08 13.82
N VAL A 368 -8.44 8.24 13.88
CA VAL A 368 -8.15 9.07 12.70
C VAL A 368 -7.25 8.34 11.72
N SER A 369 -6.13 7.81 12.23
CA SER A 369 -5.16 7.10 11.40
C SER A 369 -5.68 5.78 10.86
N GLY A 370 -6.51 5.06 11.62
CA GLY A 370 -7.15 3.83 11.16
C GLY A 370 -8.17 4.08 10.06
N ILE A 371 -8.92 5.19 10.14
CA ILE A 371 -9.82 5.62 9.06
C ILE A 371 -9.02 5.95 7.80
N TYR A 372 -7.95 6.74 7.94
CA TYR A 372 -7.06 7.08 6.81
C TYR A 372 -6.43 5.83 6.18
N SER A 373 -5.92 4.89 6.97
CA SER A 373 -5.36 3.64 6.45
C SER A 373 -6.41 2.77 5.78
N SER A 374 -7.64 2.72 6.30
CA SER A 374 -8.74 1.98 5.66
C SER A 374 -9.12 2.60 4.33
N TRP A 375 -9.13 3.93 4.25
CA TRP A 375 -9.33 4.67 3.00
C TRP A 375 -8.27 4.29 1.95
N LEU A 376 -6.99 4.26 2.35
CA LEU A 376 -5.89 3.94 1.45
C LEU A 376 -5.86 2.49 0.99
N GLN A 377 -6.09 1.52 1.89
CA GLN A 377 -5.81 0.09 1.65
C GLN A 377 -7.06 -0.72 1.27
N VAL A 378 -8.27 -0.21 1.55
CA VAL A 378 -9.52 -0.92 1.25
C VAL A 378 -10.23 -0.32 0.04
N GLY A 379 -10.28 1.02 -0.09
CA GLY A 379 -10.82 1.70 -1.26
C GLY A 379 -12.34 1.62 -1.46
N SER A 380 -13.01 0.49 -1.16
CA SER A 380 -14.46 0.31 -1.37
C SER A 380 -15.12 -0.65 -0.36
N VAL A 381 -16.46 -0.58 -0.27
CA VAL A 381 -17.23 -1.52 0.57
C VAL A 381 -17.19 -2.94 0.00
N THR A 382 -17.15 -3.08 -1.33
CA THR A 382 -17.01 -4.36 -2.03
C THR A 382 -15.68 -5.02 -1.67
N ALA A 383 -14.57 -4.28 -1.80
CA ALA A 383 -13.24 -4.76 -1.40
C ALA A 383 -13.22 -5.19 0.08
N MET A 384 -13.95 -4.50 0.96
CA MET A 384 -14.07 -4.89 2.37
C MET A 384 -14.80 -6.24 2.57
N GLN A 385 -15.78 -6.59 1.73
CA GLN A 385 -16.63 -7.78 1.90
C GLN A 385 -16.08 -9.01 1.17
N GLU A 386 -15.48 -8.80 0.00
CA GLU A 386 -15.12 -9.87 -0.93
C GLU A 386 -13.70 -10.37 -0.72
N THR A 387 -12.79 -9.52 -0.22
CA THR A 387 -11.38 -9.89 0.01
C THR A 387 -11.12 -10.46 1.40
N GLU A 388 -10.08 -11.29 1.53
CA GLU A 388 -9.62 -11.81 2.82
C GLU A 388 -9.09 -10.70 3.74
N TYR A 389 -8.38 -9.73 3.18
CA TYR A 389 -7.92 -8.55 3.89
C TYR A 389 -9.11 -7.79 4.51
N GLY A 390 -10.15 -7.52 3.72
CA GLY A 390 -11.35 -6.81 4.16
C GLY A 390 -12.08 -7.51 5.30
N ARG A 391 -12.24 -8.83 5.21
CA ARG A 391 -12.85 -9.66 6.27
C ARG A 391 -12.00 -9.67 7.55
N THR A 392 -10.68 -9.75 7.41
CA THR A 392 -9.73 -9.71 8.54
C THR A 392 -9.75 -8.35 9.23
N LEU A 393 -9.83 -7.25 8.47
CA LEU A 393 -10.07 -5.91 9.01
C LEU A 393 -11.42 -5.83 9.73
N GLY A 394 -12.47 -6.41 9.17
CA GLY A 394 -13.78 -6.51 9.82
C GLY A 394 -13.70 -7.17 11.20
N LEU A 395 -12.94 -8.27 11.33
CA LEU A 395 -12.67 -8.93 12.61
C LEU A 395 -11.87 -8.04 13.57
N LYS A 396 -10.85 -7.31 13.09
CA LYS A 396 -10.09 -6.33 13.89
C LYS A 396 -11.01 -5.24 14.46
N LEU A 397 -11.93 -4.71 13.64
CA LEU A 397 -12.91 -3.71 14.07
C LEU A 397 -13.88 -4.28 15.11
N LEU A 398 -14.40 -5.50 14.88
CA LEU A 398 -15.29 -6.18 15.83
C LEU A 398 -14.64 -6.40 17.19
N LEU A 399 -13.36 -6.81 17.23
CA LEU A 399 -12.59 -6.97 18.47
C LEU A 399 -12.22 -5.65 19.15
N SER A 400 -12.12 -4.56 18.38
CA SER A 400 -11.82 -3.23 18.90
C SER A 400 -13.02 -2.61 19.64
N VAL A 401 -14.26 -2.94 19.27
CA VAL A 401 -15.48 -2.45 19.96
C VAL A 401 -15.47 -2.75 21.47
N PRO A 402 -15.35 -4.01 21.94
CA PRO A 402 -15.30 -4.30 23.37
C PRO A 402 -14.08 -3.67 24.06
N LEU A 403 -12.96 -3.50 23.35
CA LEU A 403 -11.78 -2.81 23.89
C LEU A 403 -12.07 -1.33 24.18
N PHE A 404 -12.74 -0.61 23.27
CA PHE A 404 -13.18 0.77 23.51
C PHE A 404 -14.25 0.87 24.61
N VAL A 405 -15.19 -0.08 24.66
CA VAL A 405 -16.21 -0.13 25.72
C VAL A 405 -15.55 -0.31 27.08
N LEU A 406 -14.57 -1.22 27.22
CA LEU A 406 -13.83 -1.39 28.47
C LEU A 406 -13.07 -0.12 28.86
N GLY A 407 -12.40 0.53 27.90
CA GLY A 407 -11.71 1.80 28.11
C GLY A 407 -12.67 2.90 28.61
N ALA A 408 -13.85 3.00 28.01
CA ALA A 408 -14.90 3.94 28.42
C ALA A 408 -15.46 3.61 29.81
N VAL A 409 -15.71 2.34 30.12
CA VAL A 409 -16.14 1.89 31.46
C VAL A 409 -15.07 2.21 32.51
N ASN A 410 -13.80 2.00 32.18
CA ASN A 410 -12.68 2.35 33.06
C ASN A 410 -12.60 3.84 33.34
N LEU A 411 -12.78 4.67 32.30
CA LEU A 411 -12.72 6.12 32.39
C LEU A 411 -13.95 6.75 33.08
N LEU A 412 -15.15 6.36 32.67
CA LEU A 412 -16.41 7.02 33.04
C LEU A 412 -17.07 6.43 34.28
N VAL A 413 -16.83 5.14 34.58
CA VAL A 413 -17.51 4.43 35.67
C VAL A 413 -16.53 4.06 36.78
N ILE A 414 -15.48 3.31 36.46
CA ILE A 414 -14.60 2.71 37.47
C ILE A 414 -13.67 3.76 38.10
N SER A 415 -13.13 4.70 37.32
CA SER A 415 -12.28 5.79 37.84
C SER A 415 -13.03 6.70 38.84
N PRO A 416 -14.23 7.23 38.55
CA PRO A 416 -15.02 7.98 39.54
C PRO A 416 -15.46 7.14 40.76
N TRP A 417 -15.68 5.84 40.58
CA TRP A 417 -16.02 4.93 41.68
C TRP A 417 -14.83 4.69 42.61
N MET A 418 -13.62 4.51 42.07
CA MET A 418 -12.38 4.39 42.86
C MET A 418 -12.08 5.64 43.70
N LYS A 419 -12.48 6.82 43.22
CA LYS A 419 -12.39 8.05 44.03
C LYS A 419 -13.31 8.03 45.25
N ARG A 420 -14.39 7.24 45.25
CA ARG A 420 -15.39 7.17 46.33
C ARG A 420 -15.22 5.94 47.24
N ALA A 421 -14.84 4.79 46.70
CA ALA A 421 -14.75 3.52 47.44
C ALA A 421 -13.50 2.70 47.06
N ALA A 422 -12.77 2.22 48.07
CA ALA A 422 -11.53 1.45 47.88
C ALA A 422 -11.74 0.03 47.29
N THR A 423 -12.97 -0.51 47.34
CA THR A 423 -13.33 -1.84 46.83
C THR A 423 -13.29 -1.94 45.30
N ALA A 424 -13.34 -0.80 44.60
CA ALA A 424 -13.32 -0.71 43.14
C ALA A 424 -11.99 -1.15 42.49
N GLY A 425 -10.87 -1.18 43.24
CA GLY A 425 -9.55 -1.50 42.69
C GLY A 425 -9.42 -2.92 42.11
N LYS A 426 -10.19 -3.89 42.62
CA LYS A 426 -10.22 -5.26 42.08
C LYS A 426 -10.92 -5.31 40.72
N HIS A 427 -11.99 -4.52 40.54
CA HIS A 427 -12.70 -4.41 39.27
C HIS A 427 -11.82 -3.73 38.22
N PHE A 428 -11.18 -2.61 38.60
CA PHE A 428 -10.22 -1.91 37.73
C PHE A 428 -9.09 -2.82 37.26
N SER A 429 -8.53 -3.64 38.15
CA SER A 429 -7.47 -4.58 37.74
C SER A 429 -7.96 -5.61 36.72
N ARG A 430 -9.20 -6.08 36.84
CA ARG A 430 -9.77 -7.10 35.95
C ARG A 430 -10.10 -6.53 34.58
N THR A 431 -10.68 -5.33 34.53
CA THR A 431 -10.99 -4.65 33.28
C THR A 431 -9.72 -4.27 32.52
N VAL A 432 -8.69 -3.74 33.20
CA VAL A 432 -7.38 -3.48 32.57
C VAL A 432 -6.74 -4.77 32.06
N ALA A 433 -6.83 -5.89 32.79
CA ALA A 433 -6.34 -7.17 32.29
C ALA A 433 -7.09 -7.66 31.04
N ALA A 434 -8.41 -7.45 30.99
CA ALA A 434 -9.21 -7.76 29.81
C ALA A 434 -8.85 -6.85 28.61
N GLU A 435 -8.60 -5.56 28.83
CA GLU A 435 -8.11 -4.65 27.79
C GLU A 435 -6.76 -5.10 27.24
N ILE A 436 -5.82 -5.51 28.09
CA ILE A 436 -4.52 -6.03 27.65
C ILE A 436 -4.69 -7.30 26.81
N ALA A 437 -5.55 -8.23 27.24
CA ALA A 437 -5.80 -9.47 26.51
C ALA A 437 -6.43 -9.21 25.12
N LEU A 438 -7.44 -8.33 25.06
CA LEU A 438 -8.06 -7.91 23.80
C LEU A 438 -7.07 -7.16 22.91
N GLY A 439 -6.26 -6.24 23.46
CA GLY A 439 -5.23 -5.53 22.72
C GLY A 439 -4.18 -6.47 22.12
N ALA A 440 -3.76 -7.50 22.86
CA ALA A 440 -2.85 -8.53 22.35
C ALA A 440 -3.49 -9.39 21.24
N ALA A 441 -4.78 -9.70 21.35
CA ALA A 441 -5.52 -10.41 20.30
C ALA A 441 -5.69 -9.56 19.03
N VAL A 442 -6.02 -8.27 19.18
CA VAL A 442 -6.09 -7.30 18.08
C VAL A 442 -4.74 -7.19 17.37
N LEU A 443 -3.62 -7.12 18.12
CA LEU A 443 -2.28 -7.14 17.53
C LEU A 443 -1.98 -8.44 16.77
N GLY A 444 -2.54 -9.58 17.19
CA GLY A 444 -2.43 -10.85 16.47
C GLY A 444 -3.17 -10.83 15.14
N ILE A 445 -4.39 -10.30 15.12
CA ILE A 445 -5.15 -10.09 13.87
C ILE A 445 -4.44 -9.09 12.96
N VAL A 446 -3.87 -8.02 13.52
CA VAL A 446 -3.06 -7.05 12.75
C VAL A 446 -1.85 -7.73 12.12
N ALA A 447 -1.16 -8.62 12.83
CA ALA A 447 -0.01 -9.34 12.29
C ALA A 447 -0.36 -10.23 11.09
N VAL A 448 -1.58 -10.78 11.05
CA VAL A 448 -2.12 -11.49 9.87
C VAL A 448 -2.49 -10.50 8.77
N LEU A 449 -3.17 -9.40 9.12
CA LEU A 449 -3.62 -8.38 8.17
C LEU A 449 -2.46 -7.77 7.37
N VAL A 450 -1.35 -7.44 8.03
CA VAL A 450 -0.16 -6.86 7.37
C VAL A 450 0.73 -7.89 6.67
N SER A 451 0.31 -9.15 6.62
CA SER A 451 0.93 -10.22 5.82
C SER A 451 0.13 -10.55 4.56
N MET A 452 -0.98 -9.85 4.33
CA MET A 452 -1.87 -10.05 3.19
C MET A 452 -1.74 -8.89 2.23
N ALA A 453 -2.13 -9.10 0.97
CA ALA A 453 -2.31 -8.00 0.03
C ALA A 453 -3.42 -7.05 0.48
N PRO A 454 -3.27 -5.73 0.28
CA PRO A 454 -4.36 -4.80 0.52
C PRO A 454 -5.59 -5.17 -0.31
N ALA A 455 -6.77 -4.92 0.27
CA ALA A 455 -8.04 -5.33 -0.34
C ALA A 455 -8.28 -4.67 -1.70
N ARG A 456 -7.86 -3.41 -1.89
CA ARG A 456 -8.06 -2.72 -3.17
C ARG A 456 -7.23 -3.36 -4.30
N ASP A 457 -5.96 -3.69 -4.04
CA ASP A 457 -5.05 -4.17 -5.09
C ASP A 457 -5.40 -5.63 -5.46
N THR A 458 -5.91 -6.39 -4.48
CA THR A 458 -6.50 -7.72 -4.72
C THR A 458 -7.74 -7.64 -5.62
N LEU A 459 -8.59 -6.63 -5.44
CA LEU A 459 -9.79 -6.46 -6.26
C LEU A 459 -9.46 -5.93 -7.66
N GLU A 460 -8.45 -5.05 -7.76
CA GLU A 460 -7.90 -4.53 -9.03
C GLU A 460 -7.40 -5.65 -9.93
N SER A 461 -6.51 -6.49 -9.41
CA SER A 461 -5.99 -7.65 -10.15
C SER A 461 -7.05 -8.69 -10.55
N GLN A 462 -8.14 -8.82 -9.78
CA GLN A 462 -9.25 -9.74 -10.12
C GLN A 462 -10.16 -9.20 -11.23
N ALA A 463 -10.16 -7.89 -11.44
CA ALA A 463 -11.11 -7.22 -12.30
C ALA A 463 -10.68 -7.10 -13.77
N GLU A 464 -9.39 -7.15 -14.05
CA GLU A 464 -8.91 -6.69 -15.35
C GLU A 464 -9.20 -7.63 -16.53
N ARG A 465 -9.56 -8.92 -16.35
CA ARG A 465 -9.71 -9.84 -17.50
C ARG A 465 -10.72 -10.99 -17.30
N THR A 466 -11.65 -11.14 -18.25
CA THR A 466 -12.34 -12.43 -18.51
C THR A 466 -11.93 -12.97 -19.87
N ASN A 467 -11.24 -14.12 -19.89
CA ASN A 467 -10.72 -14.73 -21.11
C ASN A 467 -11.19 -16.18 -21.29
N PHE A 468 -11.43 -16.56 -22.54
CA PHE A 468 -11.80 -17.90 -22.93
C PHE A 468 -11.05 -18.31 -24.19
N ARG A 469 -10.63 -19.57 -24.23
CA ARG A 469 -9.95 -20.14 -25.39
C ARG A 469 -10.72 -21.36 -25.89
N PHE A 470 -10.89 -21.44 -27.20
CA PHE A 470 -11.58 -22.53 -27.89
C PHE A 470 -10.75 -23.06 -29.04
N GLU A 471 -10.77 -24.38 -29.19
CA GLU A 471 -10.19 -25.10 -30.29
C GLU A 471 -11.27 -26.01 -30.86
N HIS A 472 -11.66 -25.76 -32.11
CA HIS A 472 -12.71 -26.54 -32.76
C HIS A 472 -12.47 -26.54 -34.28
N MET A 473 -12.75 -27.66 -34.93
CA MET A 473 -12.48 -27.85 -36.37
C MET A 473 -11.06 -27.38 -36.77
N ASP A 474 -10.97 -26.39 -37.65
CA ASP A 474 -9.74 -25.85 -38.24
C ASP A 474 -9.45 -24.40 -37.80
N LEU A 475 -10.08 -23.94 -36.70
CA LEU A 475 -9.90 -22.60 -36.13
C LEU A 475 -9.58 -22.68 -34.63
N THR A 476 -8.58 -21.92 -34.19
CA THR A 476 -8.43 -21.54 -32.77
C THR A 476 -9.01 -20.15 -32.57
N THR A 477 -9.79 -19.98 -31.50
CA THR A 477 -10.34 -18.67 -31.14
C THR A 477 -10.06 -18.33 -29.69
N ALA A 478 -9.48 -17.16 -29.45
CA ALA A 478 -9.39 -16.57 -28.12
C ALA A 478 -10.42 -15.44 -28.00
N VAL A 479 -11.28 -15.52 -26.99
CA VAL A 479 -12.31 -14.53 -26.69
C VAL A 479 -11.91 -13.77 -25.44
N TYR A 480 -11.82 -12.46 -25.57
CA TYR A 480 -11.58 -11.54 -24.48
C TYR A 480 -12.80 -10.66 -24.31
N ILE A 481 -13.30 -10.58 -23.07
CA ILE A 481 -14.37 -9.67 -22.71
C ILE A 481 -13.82 -8.76 -21.64
N SER A 482 -13.64 -7.49 -22.01
CA SER A 482 -13.14 -6.46 -21.11
C SER A 482 -14.21 -5.39 -20.93
N PRO A 483 -14.67 -5.10 -19.70
CA PRO A 483 -14.25 -5.68 -18.42
C PRO A 483 -14.98 -6.99 -18.05
N GLY A 484 -15.85 -7.52 -18.92
CA GLY A 484 -16.55 -8.79 -18.67
C GLY A 484 -17.79 -8.67 -17.78
N ALA A 485 -18.46 -7.51 -17.77
CA ALA A 485 -19.54 -7.19 -16.83
C ALA A 485 -20.74 -6.51 -17.48
N VAL A 486 -21.76 -6.15 -16.69
CA VAL A 486 -22.90 -5.39 -17.19
C VAL A 486 -22.50 -3.99 -17.64
N GLY A 487 -22.92 -3.55 -18.82
CA GLY A 487 -22.62 -2.23 -19.37
C GLY A 487 -21.78 -2.30 -20.63
N GLN A 488 -21.01 -1.25 -20.91
CA GLN A 488 -20.16 -1.20 -22.11
C GLN A 488 -18.99 -2.17 -21.95
N ASN A 489 -18.82 -3.06 -22.93
CA ASN A 489 -17.72 -4.01 -23.02
C ASN A 489 -17.05 -3.86 -24.38
N ASN A 490 -15.75 -4.07 -24.38
CA ASN A 490 -15.00 -4.39 -25.57
C ASN A 490 -14.91 -5.92 -25.71
N TYR A 491 -15.31 -6.41 -26.87
CA TYR A 491 -15.27 -7.81 -27.25
C TYR A 491 -14.17 -7.97 -28.28
N THR A 492 -13.12 -8.69 -27.92
CA THR A 492 -12.05 -9.04 -28.87
C THR A 492 -12.09 -10.53 -29.11
N ILE A 493 -12.16 -10.93 -30.38
CA ILE A 493 -12.03 -12.32 -30.79
C ILE A 493 -10.86 -12.41 -31.76
N ASP A 494 -9.82 -13.09 -31.31
CA ASP A 494 -8.72 -13.47 -32.18
C ASP A 494 -9.10 -14.79 -32.83
N VAL A 495 -9.46 -14.71 -34.12
CA VAL A 495 -9.71 -15.90 -34.95
C VAL A 495 -8.45 -16.23 -35.66
N ILE A 496 -8.10 -17.50 -35.59
CA ILE A 496 -6.88 -17.91 -36.17
C ILE A 496 -7.05 -19.25 -36.90
N PRO A 497 -6.96 -19.26 -38.25
CA PRO A 497 -7.10 -20.47 -39.06
C PRO A 497 -5.85 -21.35 -39.07
N ASP A 498 -6.04 -22.66 -39.07
CA ASP A 498 -4.95 -23.65 -39.19
C ASP A 498 -4.17 -23.49 -40.51
N ASP A 499 -4.86 -23.20 -41.61
CA ASP A 499 -4.25 -22.97 -42.94
C ASP A 499 -3.65 -21.55 -43.10
N GLY A 500 -3.76 -20.72 -42.06
CA GLY A 500 -3.24 -19.36 -42.01
C GLY A 500 -3.94 -18.38 -42.95
N GLN A 501 -5.05 -18.77 -43.59
CA GLN A 501 -5.82 -17.90 -44.47
C GLN A 501 -7.27 -17.80 -43.98
N LEU A 502 -7.67 -16.62 -43.51
CA LEU A 502 -9.08 -16.33 -43.27
C LEU A 502 -9.59 -15.45 -44.41
N PRO A 503 -10.57 -15.93 -45.22
CA PRO A 503 -11.15 -15.15 -46.31
C PRO A 503 -11.51 -13.73 -45.87
N GLU A 504 -11.26 -12.71 -46.70
CA GLU A 504 -11.50 -11.29 -46.36
C GLU A 504 -12.96 -11.02 -45.93
N ASP A 505 -13.88 -11.78 -46.51
CA ASP A 505 -15.32 -11.78 -46.29
C ASP A 505 -15.78 -12.72 -45.16
N THR A 506 -14.85 -13.21 -44.33
CA THR A 506 -15.21 -13.94 -43.10
C THR A 506 -15.85 -13.00 -42.10
N THR A 507 -17.02 -13.38 -41.59
CA THR A 507 -17.69 -12.67 -40.51
C THR A 507 -17.60 -13.47 -39.22
N VAL A 508 -17.42 -12.75 -38.10
CA VAL A 508 -17.42 -13.31 -36.76
C VAL A 508 -18.56 -12.68 -36.00
N GLU A 509 -19.43 -13.52 -35.48
CA GLU A 509 -20.54 -13.14 -34.61
C GLU A 509 -20.29 -13.71 -33.22
N LEU A 510 -20.36 -12.88 -32.20
CA LEU A 510 -20.47 -13.33 -30.82
C LEU A 510 -21.95 -13.29 -30.44
N ARG A 511 -22.48 -14.45 -30.08
CA ARG A 511 -23.86 -14.57 -29.61
C ARG A 511 -23.86 -14.74 -28.11
N VAL A 512 -24.58 -13.87 -27.41
CA VAL A 512 -24.73 -13.97 -25.96
C VAL A 512 -26.20 -14.12 -25.60
N GLU A 513 -26.49 -15.13 -24.79
CA GLU A 513 -27.83 -15.43 -24.30
C GLU A 513 -27.80 -15.61 -22.79
N ARG A 514 -28.85 -15.19 -22.11
CA ARG A 514 -28.97 -15.34 -20.67
C ARG A 514 -29.89 -16.51 -20.36
N ASP A 515 -29.39 -17.44 -19.55
CA ASP A 515 -30.18 -18.59 -19.10
C ASP A 515 -31.46 -18.13 -18.38
N GLY A 516 -32.61 -18.65 -18.82
CA GLY A 516 -33.92 -18.42 -18.20
C GLY A 516 -34.62 -17.08 -18.47
N VAL A 517 -34.10 -16.18 -19.32
CA VAL A 517 -34.76 -14.89 -19.66
C VAL A 517 -35.31 -14.89 -21.09
N LEU A 518 -36.62 -14.64 -21.24
CA LEU A 518 -37.31 -14.43 -22.52
C LEU A 518 -36.89 -13.08 -23.15
N GLY A 519 -35.66 -13.00 -23.66
CA GLY A 519 -35.05 -11.77 -24.22
C GLY A 519 -34.45 -11.91 -25.62
N GLY A 520 -34.28 -13.14 -26.11
CA GLY A 520 -33.65 -13.44 -27.40
C GLY A 520 -32.12 -13.35 -27.35
N THR A 521 -31.46 -14.24 -28.08
CA THR A 521 -30.02 -14.23 -28.33
C THR A 521 -29.60 -12.86 -28.88
N ARG A 522 -28.63 -12.20 -28.23
CA ARG A 522 -28.02 -10.98 -28.74
C ARG A 522 -26.87 -11.38 -29.66
N VAL A 523 -26.87 -10.84 -30.87
CA VAL A 523 -25.82 -11.06 -31.86
C VAL A 523 -24.97 -9.80 -31.90
N ILE A 524 -23.69 -9.95 -31.62
CA ILE A 524 -22.68 -8.90 -31.67
C ILE A 524 -21.86 -9.20 -32.92
N ASP A 525 -22.01 -8.35 -33.93
CA ASP A 525 -21.21 -8.44 -35.15
C ASP A 525 -19.85 -7.79 -34.86
N LEU A 526 -18.76 -8.52 -35.08
CA LEU A 526 -17.41 -8.00 -34.83
C LEU A 526 -16.77 -7.51 -36.13
N ASP A 527 -16.20 -6.31 -36.05
CA ASP A 527 -15.47 -5.69 -37.14
C ASP A 527 -14.07 -6.28 -37.21
N ARG A 528 -13.68 -6.71 -38.41
CA ARG A 528 -12.32 -7.17 -38.67
C ARG A 528 -11.36 -5.98 -38.60
N LEU A 529 -10.36 -6.06 -37.74
CA LEU A 529 -9.32 -5.02 -37.66
C LEU A 529 -8.33 -5.13 -38.84
N PRO A 530 -7.74 -4.02 -39.29
CA PRO A 530 -6.67 -4.04 -40.28
C PRO A 530 -5.51 -4.92 -39.78
N ALA A 531 -4.92 -5.71 -40.66
CA ALA A 531 -3.73 -6.48 -40.33
C ALA A 531 -2.57 -5.51 -39.99
N GLY A 532 -2.30 -5.33 -38.70
CA GLY A 532 -0.98 -4.83 -38.26
C GLY A 532 0.07 -5.90 -38.51
N ASP A 533 1.35 -5.60 -38.25
CA ASP A 533 2.51 -6.51 -38.43
C ASP A 533 2.48 -7.79 -37.54
N ARG A 534 1.30 -8.19 -37.02
CA ARG A 534 1.05 -9.39 -36.24
C ARG A 534 0.68 -10.55 -37.18
N GLY A 535 1.58 -11.53 -37.28
CA GLY A 535 1.42 -12.73 -38.08
C GLY A 535 0.15 -13.54 -37.74
N ARG A 536 -0.50 -14.06 -38.79
CA ARG A 536 -1.60 -15.06 -38.87
C ARG A 536 -2.87 -14.89 -37.99
N SER A 537 -2.86 -14.15 -36.87
CA SER A 537 -4.02 -13.83 -36.03
C SER A 537 -4.85 -12.71 -36.63
N ILE A 538 -6.13 -12.99 -36.88
CA ILE A 538 -7.05 -12.00 -37.43
C ILE A 538 -7.98 -11.61 -36.32
N ARG A 539 -7.74 -10.41 -35.81
CA ARG A 539 -8.49 -9.83 -34.71
C ARG A 539 -9.80 -9.25 -35.23
N PHE A 540 -10.87 -9.62 -34.55
CA PHE A 540 -12.19 -9.04 -34.69
C PHE A 540 -12.54 -8.32 -33.39
N GLU A 541 -13.08 -7.11 -33.51
CA GLU A 541 -13.39 -6.26 -32.37
C GLU A 541 -14.80 -5.70 -32.49
N ALA A 542 -15.50 -5.63 -31.37
CA ALA A 542 -16.75 -4.90 -31.26
C ALA A 542 -16.84 -4.23 -29.90
N ASN A 543 -17.43 -3.04 -29.87
CA ASN A 543 -17.81 -2.38 -28.64
C ASN A 543 -19.33 -2.42 -28.50
N GLY A 544 -19.82 -2.91 -27.37
CA GLY A 544 -21.25 -3.16 -27.19
C GLY A 544 -21.70 -3.09 -25.73
N THR A 545 -23.01 -2.99 -25.52
CA THR A 545 -23.63 -2.99 -24.18
C THR A 545 -24.49 -4.23 -23.93
N ASP A 546 -24.19 -5.28 -24.68
CA ASP A 546 -25.04 -6.46 -24.87
C ASP A 546 -25.21 -7.28 -23.59
N LEU A 547 -24.17 -7.32 -22.77
CA LEU A 547 -24.23 -7.76 -21.39
C LEU A 547 -24.95 -6.68 -20.56
N SER A 548 -26.28 -6.71 -20.56
CA SER A 548 -27.12 -5.63 -19.99
C SER A 548 -27.65 -5.94 -18.59
N VAL A 549 -27.43 -7.15 -18.09
CA VAL A 549 -27.94 -7.63 -16.79
C VAL A 549 -27.02 -8.70 -16.18
N PRO A 550 -26.89 -8.75 -14.85
CA PRO A 550 -25.99 -9.68 -14.17
C PRO A 550 -26.52 -11.11 -14.15
N GLY A 551 -25.62 -12.08 -14.01
CA GLY A 551 -25.94 -13.51 -13.83
C GLY A 551 -25.15 -14.42 -14.75
N THR A 552 -25.58 -15.67 -14.90
CA THR A 552 -24.96 -16.62 -15.83
C THR A 552 -25.44 -16.34 -17.25
N TRP A 553 -24.48 -16.25 -18.17
CA TRP A 553 -24.68 -16.07 -19.60
C TRP A 553 -24.03 -17.22 -20.34
N ASP A 554 -24.68 -17.67 -21.40
CA ASP A 554 -24.11 -18.55 -22.40
C ASP A 554 -23.64 -17.69 -23.55
N MET A 555 -22.37 -17.84 -23.91
CA MET A 555 -21.85 -17.28 -25.15
C MET A 555 -21.66 -18.39 -26.17
N GLU A 556 -21.98 -18.09 -27.42
CA GLU A 556 -21.70 -18.90 -28.60
C GLU A 556 -20.90 -18.03 -29.58
N VAL A 557 -19.70 -18.46 -29.95
CA VAL A 557 -18.92 -17.82 -31.01
C VAL A 557 -19.28 -18.48 -32.31
N VAL A 558 -19.67 -17.70 -33.32
CA VAL A 558 -20.00 -18.18 -34.65
C VAL A 558 -19.08 -17.54 -35.67
N ILE A 559 -18.34 -18.36 -36.41
CA ILE A 559 -17.48 -17.88 -37.51
C ILE A 559 -18.05 -18.38 -38.81
N GLN A 560 -18.39 -17.47 -39.70
CA GLN A 560 -18.98 -17.76 -41.00
C GLN A 560 -17.95 -17.49 -42.09
N ARG A 561 -17.55 -18.55 -42.78
CA ARG A 561 -16.69 -18.47 -43.95
C ARG A 561 -17.50 -18.73 -45.22
N PRO A 562 -17.24 -18.00 -46.32
CA PRO A 562 -18.00 -18.14 -47.55
C PRO A 562 -17.89 -19.55 -48.14
N GLY A 563 -19.04 -20.18 -48.37
CA GLY A 563 -19.09 -21.51 -49.00
C GLY A 563 -18.79 -22.67 -48.04
N GLU A 564 -18.62 -22.40 -46.75
CA GLU A 564 -18.35 -23.40 -45.72
C GLU A 564 -19.48 -23.48 -44.70
N THR A 565 -19.44 -24.52 -43.86
CA THR A 565 -20.36 -24.65 -42.72
C THR A 565 -19.91 -23.76 -41.57
N ASP A 566 -20.84 -23.02 -40.97
CA ASP A 566 -20.54 -22.14 -39.84
C ASP A 566 -19.88 -22.91 -38.70
N TRP A 567 -18.78 -22.34 -38.21
CA TRP A 567 -18.05 -22.81 -37.07
C TRP A 567 -18.71 -22.29 -35.79
N ARG A 568 -18.89 -23.14 -34.78
CA ARG A 568 -19.60 -22.78 -33.53
C ARG A 568 -18.99 -23.42 -32.29
N VAL A 569 -18.82 -22.64 -31.24
CA VAL A 569 -18.47 -23.12 -29.89
C VAL A 569 -19.22 -22.33 -28.84
N ASP A 570 -19.64 -23.00 -27.76
CA ASP A 570 -20.36 -22.38 -26.67
C ASP A 570 -19.68 -22.57 -25.30
N ARG A 571 -19.90 -21.61 -24.39
CA ARG A 571 -19.48 -21.68 -22.99
C ARG A 571 -20.35 -20.80 -22.11
N SER A 572 -20.69 -21.32 -20.93
CA SER A 572 -21.31 -20.54 -19.88
C SER A 572 -20.27 -19.76 -19.05
N PHE A 573 -20.58 -18.51 -18.73
CA PHE A 573 -19.78 -17.67 -17.84
C PHE A 573 -20.66 -16.76 -16.99
N SER A 574 -20.09 -16.19 -15.93
CA SER A 574 -20.84 -15.32 -15.02
C SER A 574 -20.50 -13.86 -15.28
N VAL A 575 -21.52 -13.02 -15.47
CA VAL A 575 -21.41 -11.59 -15.70
C VAL A 575 -21.82 -10.84 -14.44
N PRO A 576 -20.93 -10.10 -13.78
CA PRO A 576 -21.26 -9.26 -12.62
C PRO A 576 -22.03 -7.99 -13.02
N GLU A 577 -22.78 -7.40 -12.08
CA GLU A 577 -23.69 -6.25 -12.31
C GLU A 577 -22.98 -4.93 -12.62
N ILE A 578 -21.66 -4.87 -12.44
CA ILE A 578 -20.85 -3.66 -12.59
C ILE A 578 -19.50 -4.08 -13.20
N PRO A 579 -18.96 -3.35 -14.20
CA PRO A 579 -17.58 -3.47 -14.69
C PRO A 579 -16.63 -3.71 -13.55
N ALA A 580 -15.78 -4.71 -13.70
CA ALA A 580 -14.81 -4.96 -12.67
C ALA A 580 -13.90 -3.73 -12.51
N GLN A 581 -13.66 -2.92 -13.56
CA GLN A 581 -13.03 -1.57 -13.48
C GLN A 581 -13.82 -0.49 -12.70
N ASP A 582 -15.15 -0.55 -12.62
CA ASP A 582 -15.95 0.31 -11.73
C ASP A 582 -16.05 -0.28 -10.29
N GLN A 583 -15.67 -1.56 -10.13
CA GLN A 583 -15.49 -2.23 -8.84
C GLN A 583 -14.04 -2.14 -8.33
N VAL A 584 -13.07 -1.98 -9.22
CA VAL A 584 -11.71 -1.55 -8.94
C VAL A 584 -11.82 -0.10 -8.51
N PRO A 585 -11.44 0.22 -7.27
CA PRO A 585 -11.15 1.61 -6.98
C PRO A 585 -10.00 1.98 -7.91
N GLY A 586 -10.25 2.85 -8.90
CA GLY A 586 -9.19 3.74 -9.37
C GLY A 586 -8.46 4.36 -8.16
N PRO A 587 -7.36 5.09 -8.36
CA PRO A 587 -6.57 5.64 -7.27
C PRO A 587 -7.55 6.55 -6.53
N PRO A 588 -7.77 6.27 -5.24
CA PRO A 588 -9.09 6.34 -4.62
C PRO A 588 -9.99 7.36 -5.32
N PRO A 589 -11.03 6.97 -6.11
CA PRO A 589 -12.07 7.93 -6.43
C PRO A 589 -12.49 8.41 -5.06
N ARG A 590 -12.23 9.70 -4.80
CA ARG A 590 -12.40 10.33 -3.49
C ARG A 590 -13.73 9.81 -2.97
N PHE A 591 -13.73 8.88 -2.00
CA PHE A 591 -14.94 8.16 -1.57
C PHE A 591 -16.10 9.15 -1.61
N GLU A 592 -17.06 8.97 -2.52
CA GLU A 592 -18.21 9.86 -2.54
C GLU A 592 -18.83 9.81 -1.15
N GLY A 593 -18.79 10.93 -0.43
CA GLY A 593 -19.29 11.05 0.95
C GLY A 593 -18.27 10.89 2.08
N PHE A 594 -17.01 10.48 1.88
CA PHE A 594 -16.05 10.47 3.00
C PHE A 594 -15.72 11.89 3.49
N GLN A 595 -15.61 12.85 2.57
CA GLN A 595 -15.48 14.27 2.90
C GLN A 595 -16.69 14.77 3.70
N ALA A 596 -17.89 14.24 3.42
CA ALA A 596 -19.12 14.57 4.14
C ALA A 596 -19.18 13.97 5.56
N ILE A 597 -18.23 13.09 5.93
CA ILE A 597 -18.19 12.42 7.25
C ILE A 597 -16.88 12.77 7.98
N GLY A 598 -15.72 12.55 7.37
CA GLY A 598 -14.39 12.74 7.92
C GLY A 598 -14.05 14.20 8.26
N VAL A 599 -14.35 15.15 7.36
CA VAL A 599 -14.12 16.58 7.62
C VAL A 599 -15.04 17.11 8.72
N PRO A 600 -16.36 16.82 8.73
CA PRO A 600 -17.23 17.20 9.84
C PRO A 600 -16.83 16.58 11.17
N ILE A 601 -16.40 15.31 11.21
CA ILE A 601 -15.92 14.66 12.43
C ILE A 601 -14.61 15.30 12.91
N GLY A 602 -13.65 15.50 12.01
CA GLY A 602 -12.37 16.16 12.32
C GLY A 602 -12.59 17.58 12.87
N LEU A 603 -13.41 18.38 12.21
CA LEU A 603 -13.78 19.72 12.67
C LEU A 603 -14.57 19.69 13.99
N ALA A 604 -15.52 18.76 14.15
CA ALA A 604 -16.28 18.61 15.39
C ALA A 604 -15.37 18.25 16.56
N LEU A 605 -14.42 17.33 16.37
CA LEU A 605 -13.43 16.97 17.39
C LEU A 605 -12.49 18.14 17.67
N ALA A 606 -12.02 18.87 16.64
CA ALA A 606 -11.22 20.08 16.83
C ALA A 606 -11.95 21.13 17.68
N VAL A 607 -13.23 21.35 17.40
CA VAL A 607 -14.11 22.27 18.14
C VAL A 607 -14.34 21.78 19.57
N ILE A 608 -14.66 20.50 19.77
CA ILE A 608 -14.88 19.92 21.11
C ILE A 608 -13.62 20.06 21.96
N PHE A 609 -12.47 19.64 21.46
CA PHE A 609 -11.20 19.75 22.19
C PHE A 609 -10.79 21.21 22.41
N GLY A 610 -11.04 22.08 21.43
CA GLY A 610 -10.81 23.52 21.55
C GLY A 610 -11.67 24.17 22.63
N ILE A 611 -12.97 23.87 22.67
CA ILE A 611 -13.91 24.40 23.68
C ILE A 611 -13.58 23.87 25.07
N VAL A 612 -13.27 22.57 25.21
CA VAL A 612 -12.91 21.99 26.52
C VAL A 612 -11.59 22.57 27.01
N GLY A 613 -10.57 22.69 26.15
CA GLY A 613 -9.29 23.32 26.50
C GLY A 613 -9.44 24.81 26.86
N ALA A 614 -10.26 25.55 26.10
CA ALA A 614 -10.54 26.97 26.33
C ALA A 614 -11.32 27.22 27.63
N ARG A 615 -12.27 26.33 28.00
CA ARG A 615 -13.00 26.38 29.29
C ARG A 615 -12.06 26.31 30.50
N HIS A 616 -10.94 25.60 30.37
CA HIS A 616 -9.92 25.53 31.41
C HIS A 616 -8.77 26.57 31.24
N ARG A 617 -8.92 27.50 30.28
CA ARG A 617 -7.95 28.58 29.96
C ARG A 617 -6.54 28.08 29.63
N PHE A 618 -6.36 26.83 29.21
CA PHE A 618 -5.04 26.25 28.93
C PHE A 618 -4.03 26.39 30.09
N ARG A 619 -4.53 26.47 31.33
CA ARG A 619 -3.74 26.85 32.51
C ARG A 619 -2.94 25.68 33.07
N THR A 620 -3.47 24.46 32.96
CA THR A 620 -2.78 23.24 33.38
C THR A 620 -2.16 22.52 32.18
N GLU A 621 -1.13 21.69 32.40
CA GLU A 621 -0.55 20.86 31.33
C GLU A 621 -1.58 20.01 30.56
N PRO A 622 -2.59 19.35 31.20
CA PRO A 622 -3.62 18.64 30.46
C PRO A 622 -4.51 19.53 29.59
N ASP A 623 -4.73 20.79 29.95
CA ASP A 623 -5.54 21.70 29.11
C ASP A 623 -4.81 22.07 27.81
N ARG A 624 -3.49 22.23 27.87
CA ARG A 624 -2.65 22.53 26.69
C ARG A 624 -2.64 21.38 25.69
N ILE A 625 -2.72 20.14 26.19
CA ILE A 625 -2.83 18.93 25.36
C ILE A 625 -4.15 18.93 24.58
N LEU A 626 -5.27 19.36 25.17
CA LEU A 626 -6.53 19.51 24.46
C LEU A 626 -6.42 20.55 23.33
N GLY A 627 -5.63 21.61 23.53
CA GLY A 627 -5.30 22.58 22.48
C GLY A 627 -4.49 21.98 21.33
N TRP A 628 -3.50 21.15 21.63
CA TRP A 628 -2.72 20.43 20.60
C TRP A 628 -3.54 19.39 19.86
N LEU A 629 -4.44 18.68 20.54
CA LEU A 629 -5.40 17.77 19.90
C LEU A 629 -6.32 18.54 18.96
N ALA A 630 -6.86 19.69 19.41
CA ALA A 630 -7.70 20.53 18.56
C ALA A 630 -6.96 21.00 17.30
N LEU A 631 -5.70 21.41 17.43
CA LEU A 631 -4.85 21.78 16.30
C LEU A 631 -4.56 20.59 15.38
N MET A 632 -4.27 19.42 15.93
CA MET A 632 -4.02 18.20 15.15
C MET A 632 -5.24 17.81 14.31
N PHE A 633 -6.44 17.86 14.88
CA PHE A 633 -7.68 17.58 14.14
C PHE A 633 -8.01 18.65 13.10
N LEU A 634 -7.68 19.91 13.37
CA LEU A 634 -7.78 20.98 12.40
C LEU A 634 -6.82 20.75 11.24
N VAL A 635 -5.55 20.44 11.52
CA VAL A 635 -4.53 20.12 10.51
C VAL A 635 -4.92 18.88 9.72
N PHE A 636 -5.41 17.82 10.37
CA PHE A 636 -5.96 16.65 9.69
C PHE A 636 -7.08 17.05 8.75
N SER A 637 -8.07 17.82 9.22
CA SER A 637 -9.19 18.28 8.38
C SER A 637 -8.72 19.14 7.20
N VAL A 638 -7.72 20.00 7.41
CA VAL A 638 -7.12 20.83 6.36
C VAL A 638 -6.34 19.99 5.35
N LEU A 639 -5.57 19.00 5.81
CA LEU A 639 -4.86 18.08 4.93
C LEU A 639 -5.83 17.20 4.13
N THR A 640 -6.91 16.74 4.75
CA THR A 640 -8.00 16.04 4.05
C THR A 640 -8.64 16.93 3.01
N ILE A 641 -8.95 18.20 3.33
CA ILE A 641 -9.48 19.17 2.37
C ILE A 641 -8.47 19.43 1.23
N TRP A 642 -7.19 19.58 1.54
CA TRP A 642 -6.13 19.84 0.56
C TRP A 642 -5.93 18.66 -0.40
N GLN A 643 -5.91 17.43 0.10
CA GLN A 643 -5.85 16.22 -0.75
C GLN A 643 -7.09 16.10 -1.66
N THR A 644 -8.23 16.66 -1.25
CA THR A 644 -9.45 16.71 -2.07
C THR A 644 -9.51 17.90 -3.04
N MET A 645 -8.44 18.67 -3.16
CA MET A 645 -8.35 19.79 -4.11
C MET A 645 -7.47 19.46 -5.33
N VAL A 646 -6.82 18.28 -5.37
CA VAL A 646 -6.06 17.79 -6.54
C VAL A 646 -7.03 17.05 -7.46
N GLU A 647 -7.43 17.69 -8.57
CA GLU A 647 -8.34 17.08 -9.57
C GLU A 647 -7.72 15.80 -10.14
N THR A 648 -8.48 14.70 -10.09
CA THR A 648 -8.14 13.43 -10.75
C THR A 648 -8.84 13.39 -12.10
N THR A 649 -8.16 12.87 -13.10
CA THR A 649 -8.66 12.73 -14.46
C THR A 649 -9.02 11.27 -14.75
N PRO A 650 -9.83 10.98 -15.80
CA PRO A 650 -10.11 9.60 -16.21
C PRO A 650 -8.87 8.74 -16.48
N THR A 651 -7.76 9.36 -16.86
CA THR A 651 -6.50 8.66 -17.09
C THR A 651 -5.52 8.74 -15.92
N THR A 652 -5.90 9.19 -14.70
CA THR A 652 -4.96 9.29 -13.55
C THR A 652 -4.13 8.02 -13.32
N GLN A 653 -4.64 6.83 -13.63
CA GLN A 653 -3.91 5.56 -13.48
C GLN A 653 -3.08 5.15 -14.70
N ALA A 654 -3.32 5.77 -15.85
CA ALA A 654 -2.55 5.49 -17.04
C ALA A 654 -1.09 5.81 -16.75
N ARG A 655 -0.25 4.80 -16.94
CA ARG A 655 1.20 4.95 -16.92
C ARG A 655 1.67 5.30 -18.29
N ASN A 656 2.75 6.06 -18.35
CA ASN A 656 3.42 6.30 -19.61
C ASN A 656 3.91 4.95 -20.19
N PRO A 657 3.38 4.50 -21.34
CA PRO A 657 3.85 3.26 -21.96
C PRO A 657 5.24 3.42 -22.57
N ILE A 658 5.69 4.67 -22.77
CA ILE A 658 6.97 5.02 -23.39
C ILE A 658 8.04 5.25 -22.31
N LEU A 659 9.14 4.53 -22.44
CA LEU A 659 10.32 4.70 -21.61
C LEU A 659 10.89 6.12 -21.67
N MET A 660 11.23 6.68 -20.51
CA MET A 660 11.90 7.97 -20.38
C MET A 660 13.39 7.87 -20.78
N THR A 661 13.65 7.70 -22.07
CA THR A 661 14.99 7.70 -22.65
C THR A 661 15.42 9.12 -23.06
N PRO A 662 16.73 9.40 -23.23
CA PRO A 662 17.17 10.67 -23.80
C PRO A 662 16.51 10.98 -25.15
N GLN A 663 16.25 9.94 -25.96
CA GLN A 663 15.51 10.07 -27.22
C GLN A 663 14.05 10.45 -26.99
N SER A 664 13.33 9.78 -26.08
CA SER A 664 11.95 10.14 -25.75
C SER A 664 11.84 11.57 -25.22
N VAL A 665 12.77 11.98 -24.36
CA VAL A 665 12.80 13.33 -23.79
C VAL A 665 13.09 14.37 -24.88
N ALA A 666 13.99 14.07 -25.82
CA ALA A 666 14.26 14.93 -26.97
C ALA A 666 13.04 15.06 -27.89
N THR A 667 12.36 13.97 -28.21
CA THR A 667 11.10 13.99 -28.99
C THR A 667 10.04 14.83 -28.28
N GLY A 668 9.83 14.60 -26.97
CA GLY A 668 8.89 15.38 -26.18
C GLY A 668 9.24 16.87 -26.10
N HIS A 669 10.53 17.22 -26.07
CA HIS A 669 10.99 18.60 -26.08
C HIS A 669 10.65 19.34 -27.38
N GLU A 670 10.80 18.68 -28.53
CA GLU A 670 10.45 19.27 -29.82
C GLU A 670 8.95 19.58 -29.89
N ILE A 671 8.11 18.62 -29.50
CA ILE A 671 6.65 18.78 -29.40
C ILE A 671 6.30 19.91 -28.42
N TYR A 672 6.97 19.96 -27.26
CA TYR A 672 6.74 20.99 -26.24
C TYR A 672 7.00 22.41 -26.78
N LEU A 673 8.09 22.60 -27.53
CA LEU A 673 8.43 23.89 -28.11
C LEU A 673 7.42 24.34 -29.16
N GLU A 674 6.82 23.40 -29.89
CA GLU A 674 5.82 23.69 -30.92
C GLU A 674 4.45 24.05 -30.32
N HIS A 675 3.96 23.26 -29.36
CA HIS A 675 2.56 23.37 -28.89
C HIS A 675 2.41 24.08 -27.53
N CYS A 676 3.38 23.95 -26.62
CA CYS A 676 3.20 24.33 -25.20
C CYS A 676 3.97 25.59 -24.79
N ALA A 677 5.15 25.82 -25.37
CA ALA A 677 6.08 26.89 -24.95
C ALA A 677 5.50 28.31 -25.12
N VAL A 678 4.52 28.50 -26.00
CA VAL A 678 3.85 29.81 -26.19
C VAL A 678 3.17 30.30 -24.90
N CYS A 679 2.63 29.39 -24.09
CA CYS A 679 2.02 29.71 -22.79
C CYS A 679 2.98 29.40 -21.64
N HIS A 680 3.63 28.24 -21.65
CA HIS A 680 4.43 27.77 -20.52
C HIS A 680 5.89 28.24 -20.53
N GLY A 681 6.35 28.87 -21.62
CA GLY A 681 7.74 29.28 -21.81
C GLY A 681 8.65 28.11 -22.22
N PRO A 682 9.82 28.34 -22.84
CA PRO A 682 10.72 27.27 -23.30
C PRO A 682 11.30 26.42 -22.16
N ASP A 683 11.40 26.99 -20.96
CA ASP A 683 11.88 26.30 -19.75
C ASP A 683 10.72 25.78 -18.86
N GLY A 684 9.46 25.90 -19.30
CA GLY A 684 8.30 25.44 -18.52
C GLY A 684 7.91 26.29 -17.32
N ARG A 685 8.40 27.52 -17.17
CA ARG A 685 8.20 28.36 -15.97
C ARG A 685 6.86 29.11 -15.92
N GLY A 686 5.98 28.93 -16.91
CA GLY A 686 4.73 29.67 -17.02
C GLY A 686 4.91 31.13 -17.46
N ASP A 687 6.03 31.44 -18.13
CA ASP A 687 6.43 32.78 -18.57
C ASP A 687 6.46 32.93 -20.10
N GLY A 688 5.66 32.13 -20.81
CA GLY A 688 5.52 32.20 -22.26
C GLY A 688 4.93 33.53 -22.73
N GLU A 689 5.10 33.85 -24.02
CA GLU A 689 4.67 35.13 -24.61
C GLU A 689 3.17 35.40 -24.38
N ALA A 690 2.33 34.37 -24.42
CA ALA A 690 0.89 34.47 -24.18
C ALA A 690 0.49 34.49 -22.69
N ALA A 691 1.41 34.16 -21.77
CA ALA A 691 1.09 33.99 -20.35
C ALA A 691 0.53 35.26 -19.70
N GLY A 692 0.98 36.44 -20.13
CA GLY A 692 0.53 37.73 -19.61
C GLY A 692 -0.88 38.14 -20.02
N GLU A 693 -1.45 37.48 -21.04
CA GLU A 693 -2.78 37.79 -21.60
C GLU A 693 -3.90 36.90 -21.03
N LEU A 694 -3.54 35.83 -20.32
CA LEU A 694 -4.48 34.87 -19.76
C LEU A 694 -5.05 35.35 -18.42
N SER A 695 -6.33 35.02 -18.19
CA SER A 695 -7.06 35.42 -16.98
C SER A 695 -6.61 34.70 -15.71
N ARG A 696 -5.87 33.59 -15.86
CA ARG A 696 -5.27 32.80 -14.80
C ARG A 696 -3.77 32.68 -15.05
N PRO A 697 -2.93 32.70 -13.99
CA PRO A 697 -1.51 32.41 -14.13
C PRO A 697 -1.27 31.04 -14.75
N VAL A 698 -0.35 30.97 -15.70
CA VAL A 698 0.09 29.71 -16.32
C VAL A 698 0.93 28.92 -15.31
N ALA A 699 0.78 27.60 -15.31
CA ALA A 699 1.48 26.71 -14.38
C ALA A 699 2.99 26.63 -14.69
N ASP A 700 3.80 26.62 -13.63
CA ASP A 700 5.24 26.33 -13.67
C ASP A 700 5.47 24.82 -13.66
N LEU A 701 5.64 24.24 -14.85
CA LEU A 701 5.83 22.81 -15.10
C LEU A 701 7.16 22.28 -14.51
N GLY A 702 8.11 23.16 -14.19
CA GLY A 702 9.32 22.83 -13.42
C GLY A 702 9.12 22.87 -11.90
N GLY A 703 7.90 23.13 -11.42
CA GLY A 703 7.60 23.34 -10.01
C GLY A 703 7.28 22.09 -9.20
N PRO A 704 7.28 22.17 -7.85
CA PRO A 704 6.94 21.09 -6.91
C PRO A 704 5.55 20.48 -7.09
N HIS A 705 4.65 21.16 -7.79
CA HIS A 705 3.28 20.69 -7.99
C HIS A 705 3.16 19.62 -9.08
N VAL A 706 4.12 19.50 -10.00
CA VAL A 706 4.05 18.44 -11.03
C VAL A 706 4.27 17.05 -10.44
N GLU A 707 5.03 16.94 -9.34
CA GLU A 707 5.24 15.67 -8.61
C GLU A 707 3.96 15.10 -7.98
N ILE A 708 2.97 15.94 -7.67
CA ILE A 708 1.73 15.48 -7.04
C ILE A 708 0.68 15.00 -8.05
N HIS A 709 0.98 15.11 -9.35
CA HIS A 709 0.14 14.67 -10.46
C HIS A 709 0.77 13.45 -11.12
N THR A 710 -0.04 12.47 -11.52
CA THR A 710 0.45 11.27 -12.21
C THR A 710 0.78 11.56 -13.67
N ASP A 711 1.47 10.65 -14.35
CA ASP A 711 1.73 10.77 -15.79
C ASP A 711 0.42 10.81 -16.57
N GLY A 712 -0.54 10.00 -16.15
CA GLY A 712 -1.89 9.97 -16.68
C GLY A 712 -2.71 11.25 -16.43
N ASP A 713 -2.50 11.95 -15.30
CA ASP A 713 -3.08 13.29 -15.08
C ASP A 713 -2.53 14.28 -16.12
N LEU A 714 -1.20 14.27 -16.32
CA LEU A 714 -0.54 15.15 -17.30
C LEU A 714 -1.00 14.84 -18.73
N TYR A 715 -1.05 13.56 -19.10
CA TYR A 715 -1.57 13.11 -20.40
C TYR A 715 -3.00 13.61 -20.63
N TRP A 716 -3.89 13.47 -19.64
CA TRP A 716 -5.26 13.96 -19.76
C TRP A 716 -5.32 15.46 -20.04
N TRP A 717 -4.60 16.25 -19.26
CA TRP A 717 -4.64 17.71 -19.42
C TRP A 717 -4.00 18.16 -20.72
N ILE A 718 -3.04 17.41 -21.26
CA ILE A 718 -2.51 17.63 -22.60
C ILE A 718 -3.60 17.34 -23.64
N MET A 719 -4.25 16.17 -23.58
CA MET A 719 -5.19 15.74 -24.62
C MET A 719 -6.52 16.50 -24.56
N GLU A 720 -7.15 16.56 -23.38
CA GLU A 720 -8.48 17.14 -23.18
C GLU A 720 -8.45 18.63 -22.83
N GLY A 721 -7.31 19.13 -22.32
CA GLY A 721 -7.17 20.50 -21.84
C GLY A 721 -7.74 20.69 -20.43
N ILE A 722 -7.83 21.96 -20.02
CA ILE A 722 -8.36 22.40 -18.72
C ILE A 722 -9.29 23.57 -18.98
N ASP A 723 -10.60 23.35 -19.09
CA ASP A 723 -11.56 24.44 -19.39
C ASP A 723 -11.68 25.46 -18.23
N PRO A 724 -11.57 26.79 -18.46
CA PRO A 724 -11.23 27.51 -19.70
C PRO A 724 -9.75 27.95 -19.75
N ALA A 725 -8.89 27.34 -18.96
CA ALA A 725 -7.50 27.74 -18.74
C ALA A 725 -6.51 27.25 -19.81
N MET A 726 -6.69 26.04 -20.35
CA MET A 726 -5.77 25.41 -21.30
C MET A 726 -6.59 24.67 -22.37
N PRO A 727 -6.31 24.83 -23.67
CA PRO A 727 -6.94 24.03 -24.73
C PRO A 727 -6.46 22.57 -24.67
N GLY A 728 -7.29 21.64 -25.13
CA GLY A 728 -6.89 20.26 -25.40
C GLY A 728 -6.21 20.11 -26.75
N PHE A 729 -5.29 19.15 -26.84
CA PHE A 729 -4.49 18.85 -28.03
C PHE A 729 -4.85 17.51 -28.69
N GLU A 730 -5.96 16.88 -28.32
CA GLU A 730 -6.44 15.61 -28.90
C GLU A 730 -6.56 15.60 -30.44
N SER A 731 -6.76 16.75 -31.07
CA SER A 731 -6.84 16.88 -32.53
C SER A 731 -5.50 17.13 -33.21
N GLU A 732 -4.45 17.40 -32.44
CA GLU A 732 -3.11 17.80 -32.92
C GLU A 732 -2.02 16.77 -32.58
N LEU A 733 -2.18 16.03 -31.48
CA LEU A 733 -1.21 15.05 -31.00
C LEU A 733 -1.80 13.63 -31.02
N SER A 734 -0.97 12.65 -31.36
CA SER A 734 -1.25 11.24 -31.10
C SER A 734 -0.98 10.87 -29.64
N ASP A 735 -1.51 9.73 -29.18
CA ASP A 735 -1.27 9.22 -27.83
C ASP A 735 0.23 9.05 -27.54
N GLU A 736 0.98 8.51 -28.51
CA GLU A 736 2.41 8.29 -28.39
C GLU A 736 3.18 9.62 -28.21
N GLU A 737 2.82 10.64 -28.99
CA GLU A 737 3.42 11.98 -28.90
C GLU A 737 3.12 12.66 -27.55
N ALA A 738 1.88 12.54 -27.05
CA ALA A 738 1.51 13.04 -25.74
C ALA A 738 2.31 12.36 -24.61
N TRP A 739 2.58 11.06 -24.74
CA TRP A 739 3.40 10.32 -23.78
C TRP A 739 4.89 10.72 -23.82
N HIS A 740 5.46 10.98 -25.01
CA HIS A 740 6.79 11.58 -25.11
C HIS A 740 6.85 12.96 -24.44
N LEU A 741 5.81 13.77 -24.63
CA LEU A 741 5.69 15.10 -24.03
C LEU A 741 5.63 15.04 -22.49
N VAL A 742 4.91 14.06 -21.92
CA VAL A 742 4.90 13.80 -20.47
C VAL A 742 6.31 13.50 -19.95
N ASN A 743 7.08 12.65 -20.66
CA ASN A 743 8.48 12.37 -20.30
C ASN A 743 9.35 13.63 -20.31
N TYR A 744 9.18 14.51 -21.29
CA TYR A 744 9.88 15.80 -21.28
C TYR A 744 9.49 16.68 -20.08
N ILE A 745 8.20 16.80 -19.77
CA ILE A 745 7.72 17.60 -18.62
C ILE A 745 8.34 17.08 -17.32
N ARG A 746 8.43 15.76 -17.13
CA ARG A 746 9.13 15.14 -16.00
C ARG A 746 10.62 15.51 -15.98
N SER A 747 11.29 15.53 -17.13
CA SER A 747 12.72 15.83 -17.24
C SER A 747 13.11 17.26 -16.83
N LEU A 748 12.15 18.19 -16.80
CA LEU A 748 12.39 19.58 -16.38
C LEU A 748 12.87 19.71 -14.94
N ARG A 749 12.64 18.69 -14.10
CA ARG A 749 13.12 18.64 -12.71
C ARG A 749 14.17 17.58 -12.45
N ASP A 750 14.01 16.41 -13.06
CA ASP A 750 14.92 15.27 -12.95
C ASP A 750 15.54 14.99 -14.32
N PRO A 751 16.70 15.59 -14.64
CA PRO A 751 17.37 15.38 -15.92
C PRO A 751 17.75 13.90 -16.08
N VAL A 752 17.57 13.35 -17.28
CA VAL A 752 18.11 12.03 -17.61
C VAL A 752 19.63 12.15 -17.66
N ASP A 753 20.35 11.35 -16.87
CA ASP A 753 21.81 11.29 -16.94
C ASP A 753 22.24 10.71 -18.31
N ASP A 754 23.15 11.41 -19.00
CA ASP A 754 23.73 11.06 -20.32
C ASP A 754 24.61 9.79 -20.30
#